data_AF-A0A7U9SZC4-F1
#
_entry.id   AF-A0A7U9SZC4-F1
#
_cell.length_a   1.000
_cell.length_b   1.000
_cell.length_c   1.000
_cell.angle_alpha   90.00
_cell.angle_beta   90.00
_cell.angle_gamma   90.00
#
_symmetry.space_group_name_H-M   'P 1'
#
loop_
_entity.id
_entity.type
_entity.pdbx_description
1 polymer ?
#
loop_
_entity_poly.entity_id
_entity_poly.type
_entity_poly.pdbx_seq_one_letter_code
_entity_poly.pdbx_strand_id
1 'polypeptide(L)'
;MIEERYELAVERIEEMKKEETKDTLFADYFHKMADFVMMIDEVRTKLLEGSFLKRDIEELAGENRRLYEDILGEAYETSYANPSYAVQVFEEEYGQILSFLYTELRGCIAYVFEQRTEYLDILFELLIAIYNQFEEEARPDAARLKDCIYWFVSDYCDVFVADRIREQIDPSESFAADLIMNSSLDDLRYLYRFGEYISENELRTARHLGQLPPETIFRMADVYTEGYRMGFVNTRKDLSKKEVVEIRYVLGFERVVKKAIENFAKMGLKPVIFRSPVNVWTKRQNLKTGYYGAIASKQFEYDHRNDQGLFLDKKFLERRLEVVRTTYEHHRELAGKYAGPACIEMFGEEPFAPEQKEAVIRLTKKQEELQLKFQSRQSEIVNQYIRGDERSFTIIAYPVPEIGERYEEIFDEIIRINTLDVKVYESVQQALIDALDQGEYVHILGGNGNRTDLRVQIHELKDPGKETAFENCVADVNIPAGEVFTSPVLEGTNGVLHVSKVYLHELQYRDLEITFANGMIADYNCGNFDRELENKEYIRDNILHKHATLPLGEFAIGTNTTAYVAAKKYGIEEKMPILIAEKMGPHFAVGDTCYSWSEDVKVYNPDGKEIVAKDNSVSILRREDVSKAYYQCHTDITIPYEELKKIAVVTRTGEEIILLADGRFVLPGTDILNEAFE
;
A
#
# COMPACT_ATOMS: atom_id res chain seq x y z
N MET A 1 -2.13 -35.41 -16.57
CA MET A 1 -2.54 -34.41 -17.59
C MET A 1 -1.74 -33.11 -17.40
N ILE A 2 -1.82 -32.40 -16.28
CA ILE A 2 -1.01 -31.17 -16.07
C ILE A 2 0.50 -31.46 -16.07
N GLU A 3 0.96 -32.45 -15.31
CA GLU A 3 2.40 -32.81 -15.27
C GLU A 3 2.95 -33.22 -16.65
N GLU A 4 2.17 -34.01 -17.38
CA GLU A 4 2.53 -34.46 -18.74
C GLU A 4 2.57 -33.30 -19.74
N ARG A 5 1.63 -32.34 -19.64
CA ARG A 5 1.67 -31.11 -20.45
C ARG A 5 2.89 -30.26 -20.14
N TYR A 6 3.19 -30.09 -18.85
CA TYR A 6 4.38 -29.38 -18.39
C TYR A 6 5.66 -30.00 -18.95
N GLU A 7 5.84 -31.32 -18.81
CA GLU A 7 7.00 -32.05 -19.34
C GLU A 7 7.14 -31.86 -20.87
N LEU A 8 6.04 -32.00 -21.62
CA LEU A 8 6.03 -31.80 -23.07
C LEU A 8 6.35 -30.34 -23.46
N ALA A 9 5.87 -29.36 -22.70
CA ALA A 9 6.16 -27.95 -22.94
C ALA A 9 7.64 -27.64 -22.68
N VAL A 10 8.21 -28.17 -21.59
CA VAL A 10 9.65 -28.04 -21.28
C VAL A 10 10.50 -28.68 -22.36
N GLU A 11 10.18 -29.90 -22.80
CA GLU A 11 10.87 -30.59 -23.90
C GLU A 11 10.84 -29.76 -25.20
N ARG A 12 9.65 -29.24 -25.57
CA ARG A 12 9.53 -28.38 -26.76
C ARG A 12 10.37 -27.12 -26.64
N ILE A 13 10.36 -26.46 -25.47
CA ILE A 13 11.15 -25.24 -25.23
C ILE A 13 12.65 -25.53 -25.23
N GLU A 14 13.08 -26.72 -24.78
CA GLU A 14 14.48 -27.13 -24.90
C GLU A 14 14.89 -27.30 -26.37
N GLU A 15 14.02 -27.83 -27.22
CA GLU A 15 14.26 -27.94 -28.67
C GLU A 15 14.38 -26.57 -29.33
N MET A 16 13.59 -25.57 -28.92
CA MET A 16 13.64 -24.19 -29.44
C MET A 16 15.06 -23.60 -29.38
N LYS A 17 15.90 -24.00 -28.41
CA LYS A 17 17.30 -23.55 -28.29
C LYS A 17 18.20 -23.99 -29.44
N LYS A 18 17.82 -25.05 -30.15
CA LYS A 18 18.59 -25.63 -31.28
C LYS A 18 18.03 -25.20 -32.62
N GLU A 19 16.89 -24.53 -32.63
CA GLU A 19 16.18 -24.07 -33.81
C GLU A 19 16.50 -22.60 -34.08
N GLU A 20 16.38 -22.21 -35.35
CA GLU A 20 16.57 -20.82 -35.78
C GLU A 20 15.22 -20.32 -36.29
N THR A 21 14.80 -19.14 -35.83
CA THR A 21 13.68 -18.43 -36.46
C THR A 21 14.07 -18.01 -37.88
N LYS A 22 13.09 -17.82 -38.76
CA LYS A 22 13.34 -17.39 -40.15
C LYS A 22 14.06 -16.03 -40.25
N ASP A 23 13.92 -15.19 -39.24
CA ASP A 23 14.69 -13.96 -39.05
C ASP A 23 15.54 -14.12 -37.77
N THR A 24 16.87 -14.05 -37.92
CA THR A 24 17.84 -14.28 -36.84
C THR A 24 17.74 -13.25 -35.72
N LEU A 25 17.09 -12.10 -35.96
CA LEU A 25 16.86 -11.09 -34.92
C LEU A 25 16.04 -11.65 -33.74
N PHE A 26 14.99 -12.45 -34.02
CA PHE A 26 14.11 -12.99 -32.99
C PHE A 26 14.67 -14.26 -32.32
N ALA A 27 15.63 -14.94 -32.95
CA ALA A 27 16.22 -16.17 -32.43
C ALA A 27 16.87 -15.94 -31.06
N ASP A 28 17.65 -14.87 -30.89
CA ASP A 28 18.30 -14.53 -29.61
C ASP A 28 17.29 -14.35 -28.47
N TYR A 29 16.15 -13.71 -28.76
CA TYR A 29 15.08 -13.56 -27.77
C TYR A 29 14.53 -14.91 -27.33
N PHE A 30 14.12 -15.77 -28.28
CA PHE A 30 13.52 -17.06 -27.93
C PHE A 30 14.52 -18.02 -27.28
N HIS A 31 15.80 -17.97 -27.66
CA HIS A 31 16.85 -18.73 -26.99
C HIS A 31 17.01 -18.29 -25.54
N LYS A 32 17.01 -16.97 -25.26
CA LYS A 32 17.06 -16.45 -23.89
C LYS A 32 15.80 -16.79 -23.09
N MET A 33 14.62 -16.75 -23.70
CA MET A 33 13.37 -17.17 -23.03
C MET A 33 13.43 -18.65 -22.68
N ALA A 34 13.93 -19.49 -23.59
CA ALA A 34 14.11 -20.91 -23.34
C ALA A 34 15.14 -21.15 -22.23
N ASP A 35 16.27 -20.44 -22.22
CA ASP A 35 17.25 -20.51 -21.14
C ASP A 35 16.66 -20.12 -19.77
N PHE A 36 15.81 -19.09 -19.74
CA PHE A 36 15.09 -18.70 -18.53
C PHE A 36 14.12 -19.81 -18.08
N VAL A 37 13.35 -20.40 -18.99
CA VAL A 37 12.46 -21.53 -18.69
C VAL A 37 13.24 -22.73 -18.15
N MET A 38 14.39 -23.08 -18.74
CA MET A 38 15.25 -24.15 -18.24
C MET A 38 15.78 -23.83 -16.82
N MET A 39 16.04 -22.56 -16.52
CA MET A 39 16.42 -22.14 -15.16
C MET A 39 15.28 -22.38 -14.16
N ILE A 40 14.02 -22.09 -14.54
CA ILE A 40 12.84 -22.38 -13.72
C ILE A 40 12.67 -23.89 -13.49
N ASP A 41 12.80 -24.71 -14.53
CA ASP A 41 12.71 -26.17 -14.42
C ASP A 41 13.85 -26.75 -13.55
N GLU A 42 15.06 -26.20 -13.65
CA GLU A 42 16.18 -26.56 -12.78
C GLU A 42 15.86 -26.28 -11.30
N VAL A 43 15.25 -25.13 -11.00
CA VAL A 43 14.79 -24.78 -9.63
C VAL A 43 13.68 -25.72 -9.18
N ARG A 44 12.71 -26.00 -10.04
CA ARG A 44 11.61 -26.94 -9.76
C ARG A 44 12.15 -28.31 -9.37
N THR A 45 13.07 -28.85 -10.15
CA THR A 45 13.72 -30.14 -9.89
C THR A 45 14.38 -30.14 -8.52
N LYS A 46 15.15 -29.10 -8.18
CA LYS A 46 15.80 -28.98 -6.85
C LYS A 46 14.80 -28.91 -5.70
N LEU A 47 13.66 -28.24 -5.89
CA LEU A 47 12.60 -28.15 -4.89
C LEU A 47 11.94 -29.52 -4.68
N LEU A 48 11.60 -30.23 -5.75
CA LEU A 48 10.98 -31.57 -5.71
C LEU A 48 11.91 -32.62 -5.09
N GLU A 49 13.21 -32.57 -5.39
CA GLU A 49 14.22 -33.45 -4.79
C GLU A 49 14.57 -33.09 -3.34
N GLY A 50 14.11 -31.92 -2.85
CA GLY A 50 14.49 -31.36 -1.56
C GLY A 50 15.98 -31.01 -1.46
N SER A 51 16.68 -30.88 -2.59
CA SER A 51 18.09 -30.50 -2.66
C SER A 51 18.29 -28.99 -2.53
N PHE A 52 17.29 -28.19 -2.89
CA PHE A 52 17.31 -26.73 -2.74
C PHE A 52 17.61 -26.31 -1.29
N LEU A 53 16.95 -26.94 -0.30
CA LEU A 53 17.09 -26.59 1.12
C LEU A 53 18.37 -27.09 1.79
N LYS A 54 19.15 -27.95 1.12
CA LYS A 54 20.41 -28.49 1.67
C LYS A 54 21.59 -27.54 1.44
N ARG A 55 21.39 -26.51 0.61
CA ARG A 55 22.39 -25.52 0.24
C ARG A 55 22.70 -24.58 1.40
N ASP A 56 23.90 -24.01 1.34
CA ASP A 56 24.26 -22.92 2.24
C ASP A 56 23.60 -21.59 1.80
N ILE A 57 23.75 -20.56 2.63
CA ILE A 57 23.06 -19.28 2.39
C ILE A 57 23.67 -18.53 1.21
N GLU A 58 24.98 -18.67 0.97
CA GLU A 58 25.68 -18.07 -0.16
C GLU A 58 25.24 -18.68 -1.49
N GLU A 59 25.09 -20.00 -1.55
CA GLU A 59 24.56 -20.74 -2.71
C GLU A 59 23.12 -20.31 -3.01
N LEU A 60 22.26 -20.21 -1.98
CA LEU A 60 20.87 -19.75 -2.14
C LEU A 60 20.80 -18.29 -2.60
N ALA A 61 21.65 -17.42 -2.06
CA ALA A 61 21.76 -16.03 -2.50
C ALA A 61 22.22 -15.93 -3.98
N GLY A 62 23.16 -16.79 -4.38
CA GLY A 62 23.62 -16.90 -5.76
C GLY A 62 22.51 -17.33 -6.73
N GLU A 63 21.72 -18.34 -6.36
CA GLU A 63 20.56 -18.78 -7.15
C GLU A 63 19.46 -17.73 -7.22
N ASN A 64 19.17 -17.08 -6.09
CA ASN A 64 18.22 -15.98 -6.05
C ASN A 64 18.66 -14.86 -6.98
N ARG A 65 19.93 -14.42 -6.91
CA ARG A 65 20.45 -13.39 -7.82
C ARG A 65 20.37 -13.82 -9.29
N ARG A 66 20.74 -15.06 -9.61
CA ARG A 66 20.69 -15.61 -10.97
C ARG A 66 19.29 -15.52 -11.58
N LEU A 67 18.25 -15.75 -10.78
CA LEU A 67 16.86 -15.64 -11.24
C LEU A 67 16.47 -14.21 -11.64
N TYR A 68 17.12 -13.18 -11.09
CA TYR A 68 16.80 -11.76 -11.33
C TYR A 68 17.85 -10.99 -12.12
N GLU A 69 18.99 -11.60 -12.44
CA GLU A 69 20.23 -10.90 -12.80
C GLU A 69 20.09 -9.92 -13.96
N ASP A 70 19.28 -10.24 -14.95
CA ASP A 70 19.13 -9.46 -16.17
C ASP A 70 18.27 -8.20 -15.97
N ILE A 71 17.49 -8.12 -14.89
CA ILE A 71 16.72 -6.91 -14.56
C ILE A 71 17.35 -6.08 -13.44
N LEU A 72 18.51 -6.48 -12.90
CA LEU A 72 19.18 -5.76 -11.81
C LEU A 72 20.08 -4.63 -12.34
N GLY A 73 19.89 -3.43 -11.82
CA GLY A 73 20.75 -2.27 -12.10
C GLY A 73 20.94 -2.02 -13.60
N GLU A 74 22.17 -1.79 -14.03
CA GLU A 74 22.50 -1.51 -15.44
C GLU A 74 22.19 -2.66 -16.40
N ALA A 75 22.07 -3.91 -15.91
CA ALA A 75 21.72 -5.04 -16.77
C ALA A 75 20.34 -4.85 -17.43
N TYR A 76 19.43 -4.16 -16.72
CA TYR A 76 18.09 -3.87 -17.21
C TYR A 76 18.08 -3.08 -18.52
N GLU A 77 19.08 -2.22 -18.76
CA GLU A 77 19.16 -1.43 -20.00
C GLU A 77 19.36 -2.27 -21.27
N THR A 78 19.77 -3.53 -21.10
CA THR A 78 19.95 -4.48 -22.21
C THR A 78 19.10 -5.75 -22.07
N SER A 79 18.18 -5.77 -21.10
CA SER A 79 17.24 -6.89 -20.94
C SER A 79 16.09 -6.77 -21.94
N TYR A 80 15.62 -7.91 -22.44
CA TYR A 80 14.38 -7.96 -23.21
C TYR A 80 13.14 -7.62 -22.37
N ALA A 81 13.25 -7.57 -21.05
CA ALA A 81 12.22 -7.06 -20.14
C ALA A 81 12.24 -5.53 -20.04
N ASN A 82 13.13 -4.83 -20.75
CA ASN A 82 13.09 -3.38 -20.86
C ASN A 82 12.40 -3.02 -22.18
N PRO A 83 11.20 -2.41 -22.15
CA PRO A 83 10.47 -2.05 -23.37
C PRO A 83 11.29 -1.18 -24.32
N SER A 84 12.14 -0.27 -23.82
CA SER A 84 13.01 0.55 -24.68
C SER A 84 14.02 -0.30 -25.45
N TYR A 85 14.66 -1.26 -24.78
CA TYR A 85 15.60 -2.16 -25.43
C TYR A 85 14.87 -3.08 -26.43
N ALA A 86 13.76 -3.70 -26.02
CA ALA A 86 12.99 -4.58 -26.89
C ALA A 86 12.48 -3.85 -28.14
N VAL A 87 11.98 -2.62 -28.01
CA VAL A 87 11.54 -1.80 -29.16
C VAL A 87 12.70 -1.36 -30.05
N GLN A 88 13.87 -1.07 -29.47
CA GLN A 88 15.07 -0.78 -30.26
C GLN A 88 15.49 -1.98 -31.13
N VAL A 89 15.36 -3.20 -30.62
CA VAL A 89 15.74 -4.43 -31.34
C VAL A 89 14.66 -4.87 -32.33
N PHE A 90 13.38 -4.82 -31.94
CA PHE A 90 12.28 -5.46 -32.66
C PHE A 90 11.28 -4.51 -33.32
N GLU A 91 11.50 -3.20 -33.26
CA GLU A 91 10.51 -2.18 -33.62
C GLU A 91 9.35 -2.15 -32.59
N GLU A 92 8.53 -1.08 -32.64
CA GLU A 92 7.58 -0.74 -31.58
C GLU A 92 6.59 -1.86 -31.24
N GLU A 93 5.89 -2.41 -32.24
CA GLU A 93 4.82 -3.37 -32.00
C GLU A 93 5.34 -4.71 -31.45
N TYR A 94 6.40 -5.27 -32.04
CA TYR A 94 6.97 -6.53 -31.56
C TYR A 94 7.70 -6.34 -30.24
N GLY A 95 8.44 -5.25 -30.07
CA GLY A 95 9.18 -4.96 -28.85
C GLY A 95 8.28 -4.88 -27.62
N GLN A 96 7.12 -4.23 -27.75
CA GLN A 96 6.12 -4.18 -26.67
C GLN A 96 5.54 -5.56 -26.34
N ILE A 97 5.17 -6.34 -27.37
CA ILE A 97 4.58 -7.67 -27.19
C ILE A 97 5.56 -8.65 -26.54
N LEU A 98 6.81 -8.66 -27.01
CA LEU A 98 7.83 -9.60 -26.53
C LEU A 98 8.34 -9.19 -25.14
N SER A 99 8.45 -7.88 -24.85
CA SER A 99 8.79 -7.42 -23.49
C SER A 99 7.69 -7.78 -22.48
N PHE A 100 6.42 -7.66 -22.87
CA PHE A 100 5.29 -8.16 -22.08
C PHE A 100 5.37 -9.68 -21.85
N LEU A 101 5.58 -10.47 -22.91
CA LEU A 101 5.66 -11.93 -22.81
C LEU A 101 6.77 -12.34 -21.83
N TYR A 102 7.94 -11.73 -21.91
CA TYR A 102 9.01 -12.04 -20.98
C TYR A 102 8.64 -11.65 -19.54
N THR A 103 7.99 -10.50 -19.34
CA THR A 103 7.50 -10.08 -18.03
C THR A 103 6.54 -11.09 -17.40
N GLU A 104 5.61 -11.64 -18.18
CA GLU A 104 4.73 -12.72 -17.70
C GLU A 104 5.50 -14.00 -17.37
N LEU A 105 6.49 -14.39 -18.19
CA LEU A 105 7.37 -15.53 -17.90
C LEU A 105 8.16 -15.33 -16.60
N ARG A 106 8.57 -14.12 -16.25
CA ARG A 106 9.26 -13.84 -14.98
C ARG A 106 8.37 -14.13 -13.77
N GLY A 107 7.04 -14.08 -13.92
CA GLY A 107 6.09 -14.55 -12.91
C GLY A 107 6.27 -16.03 -12.53
N CYS A 108 6.87 -16.85 -13.41
CA CYS A 108 7.19 -18.25 -13.13
C CYS A 108 8.13 -18.43 -11.94
N ILE A 109 8.93 -17.42 -11.58
CA ILE A 109 9.74 -17.46 -10.36
C ILE A 109 8.84 -17.62 -9.13
N ALA A 110 7.73 -16.89 -9.02
CA ALA A 110 6.81 -17.07 -7.89
C ALA A 110 6.16 -18.46 -7.92
N TYR A 111 5.66 -18.87 -9.08
CA TYR A 111 4.86 -20.08 -9.25
C TYR A 111 5.66 -21.37 -9.02
N VAL A 112 6.95 -21.39 -9.34
CA VAL A 112 7.78 -22.58 -9.10
C VAL A 112 7.98 -22.84 -7.61
N PHE A 113 8.14 -21.79 -6.79
CA PHE A 113 8.25 -21.92 -5.34
C PHE A 113 6.91 -22.24 -4.68
N GLU A 114 5.81 -21.69 -5.21
CA GLU A 114 4.44 -22.01 -4.78
C GLU A 114 3.92 -23.36 -5.32
N GLN A 115 4.73 -24.06 -6.12
CA GLN A 115 4.41 -25.35 -6.75
C GLN A 115 3.15 -25.31 -7.64
N ARG A 116 2.86 -24.14 -8.24
CA ARG A 116 1.74 -23.93 -9.18
C ARG A 116 2.12 -24.41 -10.59
N THR A 117 2.28 -25.73 -10.77
CA THR A 117 2.73 -26.33 -12.05
C THR A 117 1.78 -25.99 -13.21
N GLU A 118 0.47 -25.88 -12.96
CA GLU A 118 -0.49 -25.45 -13.98
C GLU A 118 -0.19 -24.04 -14.52
N TYR A 119 0.25 -23.12 -13.67
CA TYR A 119 0.53 -21.74 -14.10
C TYR A 119 1.82 -21.68 -14.93
N LEU A 120 2.80 -22.51 -14.59
CA LEU A 120 4.02 -22.67 -15.40
C LEU A 120 3.68 -23.21 -16.78
N ASP A 121 2.91 -24.31 -16.83
CA ASP A 121 2.43 -24.94 -18.07
C ASP A 121 1.71 -23.93 -18.97
N ILE A 122 0.74 -23.19 -18.41
CA ILE A 122 -0.01 -22.16 -19.11
C ILE A 122 0.94 -21.11 -19.73
N LEU A 123 1.89 -20.56 -18.99
CA LEU A 123 2.82 -19.56 -19.52
C LEU A 123 3.80 -20.12 -20.56
N PHE A 124 4.20 -21.39 -20.42
CA PHE A 124 5.05 -22.07 -21.40
C PHE A 124 4.31 -22.32 -22.70
N GLU A 125 3.03 -22.70 -22.64
CA GLU A 125 2.16 -22.80 -23.82
C GLU A 125 2.00 -21.47 -24.56
N LEU A 126 1.91 -20.33 -23.84
CA LEU A 126 1.91 -19.01 -24.49
C LEU A 126 3.22 -18.74 -25.23
N LEU A 127 4.37 -19.03 -24.60
CA LEU A 127 5.68 -18.86 -25.23
C LEU A 127 5.78 -19.69 -26.51
N ILE A 128 5.39 -20.97 -26.45
CA ILE A 128 5.38 -21.88 -27.61
C ILE A 128 4.41 -21.36 -28.69
N ALA A 129 3.20 -20.94 -28.31
CA ALA A 129 2.20 -20.44 -29.26
C ALA A 129 2.70 -19.19 -30.01
N ILE A 130 3.37 -18.27 -29.32
CA ILE A 130 3.98 -17.08 -29.94
C ILE A 130 5.17 -17.50 -30.81
N TYR A 131 6.06 -18.37 -30.33
CA TYR A 131 7.20 -18.85 -31.10
C TYR A 131 6.79 -19.53 -32.41
N ASN A 132 5.75 -20.38 -32.39
CA ASN A 132 5.25 -21.06 -33.59
C ASN A 132 4.85 -20.07 -34.70
N GLN A 133 4.37 -18.86 -34.36
CA GLN A 133 4.09 -17.83 -35.37
C GLN A 133 5.36 -17.37 -36.10
N PHE A 134 6.49 -17.32 -35.40
CA PHE A 134 7.80 -16.96 -35.96
C PHE A 134 8.48 -18.13 -36.70
N GLU A 135 8.09 -19.37 -36.44
CA GLU A 135 8.48 -20.52 -37.28
C GLU A 135 7.75 -20.52 -38.62
N GLU A 136 6.46 -20.16 -38.63
CA GLU A 136 5.64 -20.09 -39.84
C GLU A 136 6.03 -18.91 -40.74
N GLU A 137 6.28 -17.74 -40.15
CA GLU A 137 6.56 -16.49 -40.86
C GLU A 137 7.76 -15.76 -40.23
N ALA A 138 8.63 -15.16 -41.05
CA ALA A 138 9.79 -14.42 -40.54
C ALA A 138 9.39 -13.20 -39.70
N ARG A 139 8.26 -12.57 -40.04
CA ARG A 139 7.66 -11.44 -39.32
C ARG A 139 6.13 -11.63 -39.34
N PRO A 140 5.58 -12.39 -38.38
CA PRO A 140 4.14 -12.63 -38.32
C PRO A 140 3.40 -11.33 -37.99
N ASP A 141 2.19 -11.18 -38.52
CA ASP A 141 1.34 -10.01 -38.22
C ASP A 141 1.21 -9.78 -36.69
N ALA A 142 1.61 -8.60 -36.22
CA ALA A 142 1.54 -8.24 -34.81
C ALA A 142 0.11 -8.29 -34.23
N ALA A 143 -0.92 -8.08 -35.07
CA ALA A 143 -2.30 -8.26 -34.65
C ALA A 143 -2.61 -9.71 -34.25
N ARG A 144 -2.04 -10.69 -34.96
CA ARG A 144 -2.19 -12.12 -34.64
C ARG A 144 -1.47 -12.49 -33.35
N LEU A 145 -0.31 -11.89 -33.07
CA LEU A 145 0.38 -12.05 -31.79
C LEU A 145 -0.45 -11.48 -30.62
N LYS A 146 -1.05 -10.29 -30.82
CA LYS A 146 -1.99 -9.68 -29.85
C LYS A 146 -3.24 -10.55 -29.66
N ASP A 147 -3.76 -11.17 -30.71
CA ASP A 147 -4.88 -12.10 -30.62
C ASP A 147 -4.51 -13.35 -29.81
N CYS A 148 -3.32 -13.93 -30.01
CA CYS A 148 -2.82 -15.03 -29.18
C CYS A 148 -2.82 -14.65 -27.69
N ILE A 149 -2.31 -13.46 -27.35
CA ILE A 149 -2.33 -12.94 -25.97
C ILE A 149 -3.76 -12.72 -25.48
N TYR A 150 -4.63 -12.08 -26.28
CA TYR A 150 -6.01 -11.79 -25.88
C TYR A 150 -6.77 -13.05 -25.51
N TRP A 151 -6.72 -14.08 -26.37
CA TRP A 151 -7.40 -15.35 -26.12
C TRP A 151 -6.81 -16.09 -24.95
N PHE A 152 -5.48 -16.12 -24.85
CA PHE A 152 -4.79 -16.70 -23.70
C PHE A 152 -5.21 -16.07 -22.37
N VAL A 153 -5.18 -14.74 -22.29
CA VAL A 153 -5.57 -14.00 -21.08
C VAL A 153 -7.07 -14.16 -20.80
N SER A 154 -7.91 -14.14 -21.83
CA SER A 154 -9.35 -14.38 -21.69
C SER A 154 -9.63 -15.79 -21.17
N ASP A 155 -9.04 -16.82 -21.79
CA ASP A 155 -9.37 -18.22 -21.53
C ASP A 155 -8.96 -18.64 -20.13
N TYR A 156 -7.77 -18.28 -19.67
CA TYR A 156 -7.28 -18.59 -18.33
C TYR A 156 -7.69 -17.57 -17.25
N CYS A 157 -8.54 -16.60 -17.59
CA CYS A 157 -9.06 -15.62 -16.63
C CYS A 157 -9.82 -16.29 -15.47
N ASP A 158 -10.55 -17.36 -15.74
CA ASP A 158 -11.30 -18.13 -14.73
C ASP A 158 -10.41 -19.00 -13.83
N VAL A 159 -9.15 -19.22 -14.19
CA VAL A 159 -8.13 -19.84 -13.34
C VAL A 159 -7.50 -18.77 -12.44
N PHE A 160 -6.74 -17.84 -13.02
CA PHE A 160 -5.93 -16.88 -12.25
C PHE A 160 -6.77 -15.94 -11.39
N VAL A 161 -7.90 -15.43 -11.88
CA VAL A 161 -8.73 -14.50 -11.10
C VAL A 161 -9.50 -15.22 -10.01
N ALA A 162 -9.97 -16.45 -10.27
CA ALA A 162 -10.70 -17.23 -9.27
C ALA A 162 -9.79 -17.67 -8.13
N ASP A 163 -8.62 -18.24 -8.44
CA ASP A 163 -7.63 -18.62 -7.44
C ASP A 163 -7.15 -17.42 -6.64
N ARG A 164 -6.97 -16.26 -7.28
CA ARG A 164 -6.61 -15.04 -6.57
C ARG A 164 -7.65 -14.63 -5.53
N ILE A 165 -8.94 -14.76 -5.83
CA ILE A 165 -9.99 -14.48 -4.86
C ILE A 165 -9.93 -15.51 -3.72
N ARG A 166 -9.70 -16.78 -4.03
CA ARG A 166 -9.57 -17.85 -3.02
C ARG A 166 -8.40 -17.60 -2.08
N GLU A 167 -7.22 -17.26 -2.60
CA GLU A 167 -6.04 -16.89 -1.79
C GLU A 167 -6.31 -15.75 -0.79
N GLN A 168 -7.28 -14.87 -1.08
CA GLN A 168 -7.65 -13.74 -0.23
C GLN A 168 -8.66 -14.08 0.87
N ILE A 169 -9.38 -15.21 0.78
CA ILE A 169 -10.49 -15.54 1.69
C ILE A 169 -10.47 -16.95 2.25
N ASP A 170 -9.64 -17.84 1.70
CA ASP A 170 -9.58 -19.27 2.05
C ASP A 170 -8.25 -19.59 2.78
N PRO A 171 -8.27 -19.80 4.11
CA PRO A 171 -7.08 -20.17 4.88
C PRO A 171 -6.44 -21.51 4.49
N SER A 172 -7.07 -22.31 3.64
CA SER A 172 -6.44 -23.54 3.13
C SER A 172 -5.36 -23.26 2.09
N GLU A 173 -5.41 -22.11 1.40
CA GLU A 173 -4.34 -21.59 0.54
C GLU A 173 -3.22 -21.02 1.42
N SER A 174 -2.41 -21.92 1.98
CA SER A 174 -1.62 -21.67 3.20
C SER A 174 -0.11 -21.60 2.99
N PHE A 175 0.38 -21.51 1.74
CA PHE A 175 1.82 -21.56 1.40
C PHE A 175 2.73 -20.75 2.35
N ALA A 176 2.48 -19.45 2.49
CA ALA A 176 3.29 -18.59 3.36
C ALA A 176 3.04 -18.86 4.86
N ALA A 177 1.80 -19.11 5.26
CA ALA A 177 1.46 -19.42 6.65
C ALA A 177 2.17 -20.71 7.12
N ASP A 178 2.13 -21.76 6.30
CA ASP A 178 2.83 -23.03 6.55
C ASP A 178 4.34 -22.83 6.60
N LEU A 179 4.89 -22.02 5.70
CA LEU A 179 6.32 -21.73 5.68
C LEU A 179 6.78 -21.05 6.98
N ILE A 180 6.04 -20.04 7.45
CA ILE A 180 6.33 -19.29 8.70
C ILE A 180 6.20 -20.19 9.93
N MET A 181 5.11 -20.97 10.00
CA MET A 181 4.81 -21.80 11.16
C MET A 181 5.78 -22.98 11.29
N ASN A 182 6.20 -23.58 10.17
CA ASN A 182 6.99 -24.80 10.14
C ASN A 182 8.51 -24.59 9.96
N SER A 183 8.97 -23.36 9.68
CA SER A 183 10.41 -23.06 9.56
C SER A 183 11.05 -22.68 10.90
N SER A 184 12.37 -22.94 11.01
CA SER A 184 13.21 -22.30 12.03
C SER A 184 13.56 -20.90 11.55
N LEU A 185 13.02 -19.89 12.22
CA LEU A 185 13.21 -18.49 11.83
C LEU A 185 14.54 -17.89 12.31
N ASP A 186 15.35 -18.66 13.02
CA ASP A 186 16.73 -18.29 13.37
C ASP A 186 17.71 -18.61 12.22
N ASP A 187 17.30 -19.43 11.25
CA ASP A 187 18.06 -19.78 10.05
C ASP A 187 17.53 -19.02 8.83
N LEU A 188 18.20 -17.92 8.46
CA LEU A 188 17.77 -17.00 7.41
C LEU A 188 17.58 -17.64 6.02
N ARG A 189 18.05 -18.87 5.80
CA ARG A 189 17.79 -19.62 4.56
C ARG A 189 16.30 -19.80 4.26
N TYR A 190 15.42 -19.70 5.26
CA TYR A 190 13.98 -19.79 5.04
C TYR A 190 13.46 -18.67 4.10
N LEU A 191 14.10 -17.48 4.07
CA LEU A 191 13.66 -16.35 3.25
C LEU A 191 13.64 -16.71 1.75
N TYR A 192 14.65 -17.45 1.29
CA TYR A 192 14.75 -17.89 -0.09
C TYR A 192 13.67 -18.91 -0.49
N ARG A 193 12.97 -19.52 0.48
CA ARG A 193 11.87 -20.46 0.21
C ARG A 193 10.60 -19.76 -0.25
N PHE A 194 10.48 -18.45 0.00
CA PHE A 194 9.37 -17.67 -0.51
C PHE A 194 9.47 -17.42 -2.01
N GLY A 195 10.61 -17.63 -2.68
CA GLY A 195 10.73 -17.34 -4.11
C GLY A 195 10.59 -15.85 -4.47
N GLU A 196 10.86 -14.97 -3.51
CA GLU A 196 11.00 -13.52 -3.73
C GLU A 196 12.46 -13.15 -3.95
N TYR A 197 12.72 -11.98 -4.53
CA TYR A 197 14.07 -11.41 -4.53
C TYR A 197 14.43 -10.96 -3.10
N ILE A 198 15.60 -11.39 -2.62
CA ILE A 198 16.06 -11.11 -1.25
C ILE A 198 17.28 -10.19 -1.31
N SER A 199 17.16 -9.01 -0.69
CA SER A 199 18.23 -8.04 -0.55
C SER A 199 18.79 -8.02 0.88
N GLU A 200 19.74 -7.11 1.15
CA GLU A 200 20.21 -6.90 2.53
C GLU A 200 19.10 -6.31 3.43
N ASN A 201 18.05 -5.69 2.86
CA ASN A 201 16.94 -5.17 3.66
C ASN A 201 16.23 -6.29 4.44
N GLU A 202 15.79 -7.33 3.73
CA GLU A 202 15.07 -8.47 4.32
C GLU A 202 16.01 -9.25 5.26
N LEU A 203 17.25 -9.50 4.83
CA LEU A 203 18.24 -10.25 5.62
C LEU A 203 18.61 -9.54 6.93
N ARG A 204 18.91 -8.24 6.88
CA ARG A 204 19.32 -7.48 8.06
C ARG A 204 18.13 -7.22 8.98
N THR A 205 16.92 -7.02 8.45
CA THR A 205 15.69 -6.95 9.25
C THR A 205 15.45 -8.26 10.01
N ALA A 206 15.48 -9.40 9.33
CA ALA A 206 15.33 -10.71 9.95
C ALA A 206 16.42 -10.97 11.02
N ARG A 207 17.67 -10.57 10.74
CA ARG A 207 18.80 -10.69 11.66
C ARG A 207 18.61 -9.83 12.91
N HIS A 208 18.20 -8.57 12.76
CA HIS A 208 17.93 -7.66 13.88
C HIS A 208 16.82 -8.21 14.77
N LEU A 209 15.67 -8.60 14.18
CA LEU A 209 14.58 -9.25 14.91
C LEU A 209 15.00 -10.56 15.57
N GLY A 210 15.96 -11.28 14.98
CA GLY A 210 16.60 -12.47 15.55
C GLY A 210 17.37 -12.19 16.85
N GLN A 211 17.96 -10.99 16.97
CA GLN A 211 18.78 -10.56 18.11
C GLN A 211 17.96 -9.94 19.25
N LEU A 212 16.75 -9.46 18.96
CA LEU A 212 15.87 -8.90 19.98
C LEU A 212 15.41 -9.96 21.01
N PRO A 213 15.18 -9.57 22.28
CA PRO A 213 14.57 -10.43 23.27
C PRO A 213 13.18 -10.92 22.84
N PRO A 214 12.78 -12.17 23.16
CA PRO A 214 11.45 -12.69 22.83
C PRO A 214 10.30 -11.79 23.29
N GLU A 215 10.45 -11.15 24.46
CA GLU A 215 9.45 -10.23 25.02
C GLU A 215 9.23 -9.00 24.15
N THR A 216 10.25 -8.54 23.43
CA THR A 216 10.12 -7.43 22.47
C THR A 216 9.34 -7.87 21.24
N ILE A 217 9.64 -9.06 20.68
CA ILE A 217 8.89 -9.64 19.57
C ILE A 217 7.42 -9.85 19.94
N PHE A 218 7.15 -10.32 21.16
CA PHE A 218 5.80 -10.49 21.66
C PHE A 218 5.08 -9.16 21.74
N ARG A 219 5.72 -8.12 22.27
CA ARG A 219 5.12 -6.78 22.34
C ARG A 219 4.79 -6.19 20.97
N MET A 220 5.68 -6.35 19.99
CA MET A 220 5.43 -5.92 18.61
C MET A 220 4.18 -6.59 18.03
N ALA A 221 4.05 -7.91 18.19
CA ALA A 221 2.90 -8.66 17.72
C ALA A 221 1.63 -8.39 18.55
N ASP A 222 1.75 -8.21 19.85
CA ASP A 222 0.63 -7.93 20.76
C ASP A 222 0.01 -6.58 20.42
N VAL A 223 0.81 -5.51 20.26
CA VAL A 223 0.30 -4.19 19.86
C VAL A 223 -0.38 -4.25 18.50
N TYR A 224 0.25 -4.89 17.51
CA TYR A 224 -0.31 -5.06 16.17
C TYR A 224 -1.65 -5.83 16.16
N THR A 225 -1.73 -6.96 16.88
CA THR A 225 -2.96 -7.76 16.92
C THR A 225 -4.03 -7.20 17.84
N GLU A 226 -3.65 -6.50 18.91
CA GLU A 226 -4.59 -5.86 19.82
C GLU A 226 -5.21 -4.61 19.19
N GLY A 227 -4.44 -3.82 18.42
CA GLY A 227 -4.99 -2.78 17.56
C GLY A 227 -6.12 -3.36 16.72
N TYR A 228 -5.86 -4.45 15.99
CA TYR A 228 -6.86 -5.13 15.17
C TYR A 228 -8.15 -5.47 15.92
N ARG A 229 -8.02 -6.06 17.12
CA ARG A 229 -9.16 -6.39 17.98
C ARG A 229 -9.91 -5.14 18.44
N MET A 230 -9.19 -4.08 18.81
CA MET A 230 -9.78 -2.82 19.29
C MET A 230 -10.59 -2.11 18.19
N GLY A 231 -10.16 -2.16 16.94
CA GLY A 231 -10.96 -1.65 15.82
C GLY A 231 -12.36 -2.28 15.73
N PHE A 232 -12.52 -3.57 16.06
CA PHE A 232 -13.85 -4.20 16.18
C PHE A 232 -14.63 -3.70 17.41
N VAL A 233 -13.97 -3.56 18.56
CA VAL A 233 -14.61 -3.10 19.80
C VAL A 233 -15.14 -1.68 19.66
N ASN A 234 -14.31 -0.75 19.18
CA ASN A 234 -14.63 0.67 19.10
C ASN A 234 -15.74 0.96 18.09
N THR A 235 -15.79 0.18 17.00
CA THR A 235 -16.86 0.26 16.00
C THR A 235 -18.06 -0.64 16.31
N ARG A 236 -18.07 -1.32 17.46
CA ARG A 236 -19.12 -2.27 17.91
C ARG A 236 -19.42 -3.37 16.89
N LYS A 237 -18.41 -3.78 16.13
CA LYS A 237 -18.49 -4.88 15.16
C LYS A 237 -18.27 -6.20 15.90
N ASP A 238 -19.11 -7.18 15.57
CA ASP A 238 -19.04 -8.50 16.18
C ASP A 238 -17.99 -9.38 15.48
N LEU A 239 -16.78 -9.41 16.05
CA LEU A 239 -15.68 -10.23 15.56
C LEU A 239 -16.01 -11.74 15.55
N SER A 240 -16.91 -12.22 16.41
CA SER A 240 -17.24 -13.65 16.50
C SER A 240 -17.93 -14.21 15.25
N LYS A 241 -18.40 -13.33 14.36
CA LYS A 241 -18.95 -13.68 13.04
C LYS A 241 -17.87 -13.94 11.99
N LYS A 242 -16.60 -13.67 12.32
CA LYS A 242 -15.47 -13.74 11.39
C LYS A 242 -14.53 -14.88 11.76
N GLU A 243 -13.85 -15.42 10.76
CA GLU A 243 -12.94 -16.57 10.90
C GLU A 243 -11.61 -16.36 10.18
N VAL A 244 -11.47 -15.32 9.34
CA VAL A 244 -10.31 -15.15 8.45
C VAL A 244 -9.72 -13.75 8.60
N VAL A 245 -8.42 -13.66 8.88
CA VAL A 245 -7.64 -12.41 8.90
C VAL A 245 -6.62 -12.43 7.78
N GLU A 246 -6.52 -11.35 7.02
CA GLU A 246 -5.49 -11.21 5.99
C GLU A 246 -4.26 -10.55 6.56
N ILE A 247 -3.09 -11.17 6.44
CA ILE A 247 -1.82 -10.58 6.89
C ILE A 247 -1.01 -10.13 5.67
N ARG A 248 -0.69 -8.83 5.62
CA ARG A 248 0.18 -8.22 4.61
C ARG A 248 1.47 -7.76 5.28
N TYR A 249 2.63 -8.09 4.72
CA TYR A 249 3.91 -7.72 5.30
C TYR A 249 5.05 -7.84 4.28
N VAL A 250 6.20 -7.23 4.56
CA VAL A 250 7.42 -7.44 3.76
C VAL A 250 8.28 -8.51 4.41
N LEU A 251 8.92 -9.36 3.59
CA LEU A 251 9.79 -10.42 4.11
C LEU A 251 10.86 -9.87 5.07
N GLY A 252 11.21 -10.68 6.07
CA GLY A 252 12.08 -10.32 7.18
C GLY A 252 11.35 -10.16 8.52
N PHE A 253 10.03 -9.93 8.51
CA PHE A 253 9.19 -9.78 9.71
C PHE A 253 8.54 -11.09 10.20
N GLU A 254 8.90 -12.24 9.64
CA GLU A 254 8.25 -13.55 9.87
C GLU A 254 8.25 -13.93 11.35
N ARG A 255 9.25 -13.50 12.13
CA ARG A 255 9.31 -13.74 13.58
C ARG A 255 8.16 -13.05 14.33
N VAL A 256 7.81 -11.83 13.93
CA VAL A 256 6.67 -11.07 14.46
C VAL A 256 5.37 -11.65 13.90
N VAL A 257 5.32 -11.95 12.60
CA VAL A 257 4.12 -12.53 11.95
C VAL A 257 3.76 -13.88 12.56
N LYS A 258 4.73 -14.75 12.85
CA LYS A 258 4.50 -16.03 13.54
C LYS A 258 3.78 -15.82 14.85
N LYS A 259 4.21 -14.82 15.63
CA LYS A 259 3.56 -14.48 16.89
C LYS A 259 2.17 -13.87 16.68
N ALA A 260 2.00 -13.04 15.65
CA ALA A 260 0.70 -12.48 15.29
C ALA A 260 -0.31 -13.57 14.90
N ILE A 261 0.11 -14.59 14.14
CA ILE A 261 -0.72 -15.76 13.80
C ILE A 261 -1.22 -16.45 15.08
N GLU A 262 -0.33 -16.67 16.07
CA GLU A 262 -0.73 -17.25 17.37
C GLU A 262 -1.74 -16.37 18.11
N ASN A 263 -1.59 -15.04 18.06
CA ASN A 263 -2.50 -14.11 18.70
C ASN A 263 -3.87 -14.08 18.02
N PHE A 264 -3.91 -14.03 16.69
CA PHE A 264 -5.14 -14.11 15.91
C PHE A 264 -5.88 -15.45 16.12
N ALA A 265 -5.14 -16.56 16.26
CA ALA A 265 -5.74 -17.85 16.59
C ALA A 265 -6.50 -17.82 17.92
N LYS A 266 -6.01 -17.08 18.93
CA LYS A 266 -6.72 -16.88 20.22
C LYS A 266 -8.01 -16.07 20.05
N MET A 267 -8.10 -15.25 19.00
CA MET A 267 -9.30 -14.48 18.63
C MET A 267 -10.27 -15.30 17.76
N GLY A 268 -9.95 -16.55 17.42
CA GLY A 268 -10.76 -17.41 16.55
C GLY A 268 -10.50 -17.21 15.05
N LEU A 269 -9.44 -16.48 14.68
CA LEU A 269 -9.13 -16.16 13.29
C LEU A 269 -8.03 -17.07 12.74
N LYS A 270 -8.13 -17.39 11.45
CA LYS A 270 -7.10 -18.08 10.67
C LYS A 270 -6.46 -17.10 9.68
N PRO A 271 -5.14 -17.18 9.46
CA PRO A 271 -4.47 -16.26 8.55
C PRO A 271 -4.69 -16.67 7.09
N VAL A 272 -4.89 -15.68 6.22
CA VAL A 272 -4.61 -15.77 4.79
C VAL A 272 -3.42 -14.85 4.48
N ILE A 273 -2.39 -15.42 3.87
CA ILE A 273 -1.11 -14.74 3.62
C ILE A 273 -0.71 -15.04 2.17
N PHE A 274 -1.17 -14.20 1.25
CA PHE A 274 -0.97 -14.39 -0.18
C PHE A 274 0.12 -13.47 -0.72
N ARG A 275 0.79 -13.88 -1.81
CA ARG A 275 1.84 -13.08 -2.45
C ARG A 275 1.27 -11.87 -3.16
N SER A 276 2.05 -10.80 -3.22
CA SER A 276 1.79 -9.72 -4.17
C SER A 276 1.67 -10.21 -5.61
N PRO A 277 0.68 -9.74 -6.40
CA PRO A 277 0.48 -10.20 -7.76
C PRO A 277 1.71 -10.00 -8.65
N VAL A 278 2.02 -11.01 -9.48
CA VAL A 278 3.14 -10.98 -10.42
C VAL A 278 2.71 -11.02 -11.90
N ASN A 279 1.41 -11.14 -12.18
CA ASN A 279 0.87 -11.31 -13.53
C ASN A 279 -0.16 -10.23 -13.89
N VAL A 280 -0.38 -10.03 -15.19
CA VAL A 280 -1.29 -8.99 -15.69
C VAL A 280 -2.78 -9.19 -15.32
N TRP A 281 -3.23 -10.43 -15.06
CA TRP A 281 -4.63 -10.69 -14.68
C TRP A 281 -5.00 -10.12 -13.32
N THR A 282 -4.03 -10.10 -12.40
CA THR A 282 -4.29 -9.86 -10.97
C THR A 282 -3.55 -8.63 -10.43
N LYS A 283 -2.49 -8.19 -11.12
CA LYS A 283 -1.73 -6.97 -10.80
C LYS A 283 -2.59 -5.72 -10.94
N ARG A 284 -2.35 -4.75 -10.04
CA ARG A 284 -2.97 -3.42 -10.05
C ARG A 284 -1.87 -2.39 -10.23
N GLN A 285 -1.45 -2.19 -11.48
CA GLN A 285 -0.31 -1.32 -11.80
C GLN A 285 0.90 -1.69 -10.92
N ASN A 286 1.59 -0.73 -10.32
CA ASN A 286 2.76 -0.94 -9.46
C ASN A 286 2.41 -1.20 -7.98
N LEU A 287 1.13 -1.26 -7.59
CA LEU A 287 0.76 -1.49 -6.19
C LEU A 287 1.08 -2.94 -5.76
N LYS A 288 1.85 -3.08 -4.68
CA LYS A 288 2.10 -4.37 -4.03
C LYS A 288 1.07 -4.61 -2.92
N THR A 289 0.44 -5.78 -2.89
CA THR A 289 -0.58 -6.13 -1.88
C THR A 289 -0.46 -7.60 -1.52
N GLY A 290 -0.36 -7.92 -0.22
CA GLY A 290 -0.03 -9.26 0.26
C GLY A 290 1.35 -9.25 0.88
N TYR A 291 2.09 -10.37 0.80
CA TYR A 291 3.52 -10.40 1.11
C TYR A 291 4.40 -10.25 -0.13
N TYR A 292 5.57 -9.66 0.04
CA TYR A 292 6.61 -9.53 -1.00
C TYR A 292 7.98 -9.34 -0.36
N GLY A 293 9.07 -9.62 -1.10
CA GLY A 293 10.44 -9.34 -0.70
C GLY A 293 10.94 -8.02 -1.26
N ALA A 294 12.23 -7.91 -1.56
CA ALA A 294 12.77 -6.71 -2.19
C ALA A 294 12.26 -6.53 -3.62
N ILE A 295 12.09 -5.27 -4.02
CA ILE A 295 11.79 -4.93 -5.41
C ILE A 295 13.09 -4.98 -6.20
N ALA A 296 13.31 -6.06 -6.97
CA ALA A 296 14.52 -6.27 -7.77
C ALA A 296 14.84 -5.09 -8.72
N SER A 297 13.81 -4.50 -9.33
CA SER A 297 13.94 -3.27 -10.13
C SER A 297 12.64 -2.46 -10.09
N LYS A 298 12.69 -1.29 -9.45
CA LYS A 298 11.57 -0.35 -9.38
C LYS A 298 11.22 0.20 -10.78
N GLN A 299 12.23 0.40 -11.64
CA GLN A 299 12.01 0.81 -13.03
C GLN A 299 11.32 -0.27 -13.86
N PHE A 300 11.66 -1.55 -13.68
CA PHE A 300 10.95 -2.65 -14.34
C PHE A 300 9.46 -2.69 -13.95
N GLU A 301 9.16 -2.61 -12.66
CA GLU A 301 7.76 -2.56 -12.19
C GLU A 301 7.00 -1.35 -12.76
N TYR A 302 7.68 -0.21 -12.87
CA TYR A 302 7.14 1.00 -13.46
C TYR A 302 6.86 0.83 -14.96
N ASP A 303 7.83 0.37 -15.73
CA ASP A 303 7.76 0.23 -17.20
C ASP A 303 6.61 -0.70 -17.62
N HIS A 304 6.30 -1.72 -16.81
CA HIS A 304 5.27 -2.74 -17.07
C HIS A 304 3.93 -2.49 -16.36
N ARG A 305 3.72 -1.32 -15.75
CA ARG A 305 2.50 -1.02 -14.96
C ARG A 305 1.20 -1.04 -15.78
N ASN A 306 1.29 -0.89 -17.10
CA ASN A 306 0.15 -0.69 -18.00
C ASN A 306 0.03 -1.75 -19.09
N ASP A 307 0.75 -2.88 -18.98
CA ASP A 307 0.82 -3.91 -20.01
C ASP A 307 -0.53 -4.49 -20.45
N GLN A 308 -1.53 -4.46 -19.54
CA GLN A 308 -2.91 -4.79 -19.89
C GLN A 308 -3.43 -4.01 -21.11
N GLY A 309 -2.84 -2.85 -21.44
CA GLY A 309 -3.17 -2.05 -22.62
C GLY A 309 -3.08 -2.81 -23.94
N LEU A 310 -2.34 -3.92 -24.01
CA LEU A 310 -2.26 -4.78 -25.19
C LEU A 310 -3.59 -5.47 -25.54
N PHE A 311 -4.40 -5.82 -24.53
CA PHE A 311 -5.61 -6.64 -24.71
C PHE A 311 -6.85 -6.06 -24.01
N LEU A 312 -6.70 -4.98 -23.24
CA LEU A 312 -7.78 -4.41 -22.44
C LEU A 312 -8.89 -3.85 -23.33
N ASP A 313 -10.03 -4.55 -23.32
CA ASP A 313 -11.26 -4.12 -23.97
C ASP A 313 -12.49 -4.35 -23.08
N LYS A 314 -13.66 -3.94 -23.57
CA LYS A 314 -14.92 -4.11 -22.83
C LYS A 314 -15.28 -5.59 -22.62
N LYS A 315 -15.03 -6.46 -23.60
CA LYS A 315 -15.46 -7.87 -23.54
C LYS A 315 -14.66 -8.62 -22.47
N PHE A 316 -13.34 -8.44 -22.45
CA PHE A 316 -12.47 -9.02 -21.45
C PHE A 316 -12.86 -8.58 -20.04
N LEU A 317 -13.14 -7.29 -19.83
CA LEU A 317 -13.55 -6.78 -18.52
C LEU A 317 -14.91 -7.32 -18.04
N GLU A 318 -15.88 -7.49 -18.93
CA GLU A 318 -17.16 -8.13 -18.57
C GLU A 318 -16.96 -9.60 -18.20
N ARG A 319 -16.12 -10.35 -18.95
CA ARG A 319 -15.75 -11.73 -18.60
C ARG A 319 -15.09 -11.79 -17.23
N ARG A 320 -14.15 -10.89 -16.95
CA ARG A 320 -13.47 -10.81 -15.65
C ARG A 320 -14.45 -10.51 -14.52
N LEU A 321 -15.40 -9.58 -14.69
CA LEU A 321 -16.45 -9.30 -13.70
C LEU A 321 -17.36 -10.51 -13.47
N GLU A 322 -17.67 -11.28 -14.52
CA GLU A 322 -18.45 -12.50 -14.41
C GLU A 322 -17.72 -13.58 -13.60
N VAL A 323 -16.42 -13.77 -13.84
CA VAL A 323 -15.56 -14.67 -13.05
C VAL A 323 -15.52 -14.23 -11.59
N VAL A 324 -15.27 -12.94 -11.33
CA VAL A 324 -15.25 -12.39 -9.96
C VAL A 324 -16.57 -12.70 -9.24
N ARG A 325 -17.70 -12.38 -9.86
CA ARG A 325 -19.02 -12.62 -9.28
C ARG A 325 -19.28 -14.11 -9.03
N THR A 326 -18.99 -14.96 -10.02
CA THR A 326 -19.21 -16.41 -9.91
C THR A 326 -18.36 -17.03 -8.81
N THR A 327 -17.10 -16.60 -8.71
CA THR A 327 -16.18 -17.07 -7.66
C THR A 327 -16.67 -16.68 -6.28
N TYR A 328 -17.04 -15.40 -6.08
CA TYR A 328 -17.61 -14.97 -4.82
C TYR A 328 -18.94 -15.66 -4.47
N GLU A 329 -19.77 -15.97 -5.46
CA GLU A 329 -21.00 -16.74 -5.23
C GLU A 329 -20.70 -18.17 -4.75
N HIS A 330 -19.73 -18.85 -5.35
CA HIS A 330 -19.29 -20.18 -4.92
C HIS A 330 -18.62 -20.17 -3.54
N HIS A 331 -17.93 -19.09 -3.17
CA HIS A 331 -17.21 -18.94 -1.91
C HIS A 331 -17.87 -17.94 -0.95
N ARG A 332 -19.19 -17.76 -1.05
CA ARG A 332 -19.95 -16.74 -0.31
C ARG A 332 -19.78 -16.83 1.20
N GLU A 333 -19.72 -18.05 1.74
CA GLU A 333 -19.52 -18.26 3.18
C GLU A 333 -18.14 -17.78 3.64
N LEU A 334 -17.08 -18.16 2.92
CA LEU A 334 -15.70 -17.74 3.23
C LEU A 334 -15.56 -16.22 3.13
N ALA A 335 -16.07 -15.61 2.06
CA ALA A 335 -16.06 -14.17 1.87
C ALA A 335 -16.79 -13.43 3.01
N GLY A 336 -17.94 -13.95 3.45
CA GLY A 336 -18.69 -13.36 4.57
C GLY A 336 -17.96 -13.42 5.92
N LYS A 337 -17.02 -14.37 6.08
CA LYS A 337 -16.21 -14.59 7.27
C LYS A 337 -14.88 -13.82 7.29
N TYR A 338 -14.56 -13.11 6.21
CA TYR A 338 -13.38 -12.26 6.11
C TYR A 338 -13.46 -11.05 7.06
N ALA A 339 -12.47 -10.93 7.94
CA ALA A 339 -12.39 -9.95 9.02
C ALA A 339 -11.67 -8.65 8.60
N GLY A 340 -10.94 -8.65 7.49
CA GLY A 340 -10.15 -7.52 7.02
C GLY A 340 -8.64 -7.68 7.19
N PRO A 341 -7.85 -6.74 6.64
CA PRO A 341 -6.41 -6.85 6.58
C PRO A 341 -5.71 -6.34 7.85
N ALA A 342 -4.63 -6.99 8.22
CA ALA A 342 -3.66 -6.53 9.20
C ALA A 342 -2.32 -6.36 8.47
N CYS A 343 -1.82 -5.13 8.40
CA CYS A 343 -0.70 -4.71 7.56
C CYS A 343 0.52 -4.35 8.39
N ILE A 344 1.68 -4.92 8.05
CA ILE A 344 2.99 -4.44 8.47
C ILE A 344 3.64 -3.78 7.25
N GLU A 345 3.69 -2.47 7.23
CA GLU A 345 4.32 -1.69 6.17
C GLU A 345 5.77 -1.36 6.50
N MET A 346 6.51 -0.95 5.48
CA MET A 346 7.89 -0.54 5.61
C MET A 346 8.12 0.88 5.11
N PHE A 347 9.16 1.53 5.63
CA PHE A 347 9.56 2.86 5.19
C PHE A 347 11.07 3.05 5.28
N GLY A 348 11.57 4.16 4.73
CA GLY A 348 12.98 4.52 4.77
C GLY A 348 13.80 4.09 3.56
N GLU A 349 13.17 3.44 2.58
CA GLU A 349 13.75 3.20 1.26
C GLU A 349 14.21 4.49 0.58
N GLU A 350 15.16 4.36 -0.34
CA GLU A 350 15.50 5.47 -1.23
C GLU A 350 14.30 5.83 -2.12
N PRO A 351 13.93 7.13 -2.19
CA PRO A 351 12.89 7.60 -3.09
C PRO A 351 13.20 7.21 -4.53
N PHE A 352 12.19 6.69 -5.23
CA PHE A 352 12.32 6.27 -6.61
C PHE A 352 11.74 7.32 -7.55
N ALA A 353 12.60 7.93 -8.38
CA ALA A 353 12.18 8.80 -9.46
C ALA A 353 12.18 8.01 -10.79
N PRO A 354 11.01 7.57 -11.29
CA PRO A 354 10.96 6.76 -12.52
C PRO A 354 11.39 7.54 -13.75
N GLU A 355 12.13 6.88 -14.63
CA GLU A 355 12.39 7.37 -15.98
C GLU A 355 11.18 7.15 -16.87
N GLN A 356 10.74 8.22 -17.56
CA GLN A 356 9.66 8.13 -18.55
C GLN A 356 10.21 7.63 -19.88
N LYS A 357 9.77 6.44 -20.30
CA LYS A 357 10.13 5.84 -21.59
C LYS A 357 8.96 5.93 -22.57
N GLU A 358 9.24 6.24 -23.83
CA GLU A 358 8.21 6.26 -24.89
C GLU A 358 7.80 4.86 -25.33
N ALA A 359 8.68 3.87 -25.19
CA ALA A 359 8.44 2.50 -25.63
C ALA A 359 7.42 1.72 -24.77
N VAL A 360 7.07 2.23 -23.58
CA VAL A 360 6.13 1.56 -22.65
C VAL A 360 4.71 1.58 -23.19
N ILE A 361 3.94 0.55 -22.84
CA ILE A 361 2.52 0.49 -23.18
C ILE A 361 1.78 1.57 -22.38
N ARG A 362 1.01 2.41 -23.07
CA ARG A 362 0.16 3.45 -22.47
C ARG A 362 -1.30 3.09 -22.69
N LEU A 363 -2.12 3.25 -21.66
CA LEU A 363 -3.56 3.09 -21.81
C LEU A 363 -4.11 4.23 -22.68
N THR A 364 -4.99 3.89 -23.61
CA THR A 364 -5.79 4.89 -24.31
C THR A 364 -6.84 5.50 -23.37
N LYS A 365 -7.33 6.71 -23.64
CA LYS A 365 -8.44 7.32 -22.86
C LYS A 365 -9.63 6.38 -22.67
N LYS A 366 -9.97 5.62 -23.72
CA LYS A 366 -11.05 4.62 -23.66
C LYS A 366 -10.73 3.49 -22.69
N GLN A 367 -9.48 3.03 -22.65
CA GLN A 367 -9.02 2.01 -21.72
C GLN A 367 -8.98 2.51 -20.27
N GLU A 368 -8.54 3.75 -20.04
CA GLU A 368 -8.59 4.39 -18.72
C GLU A 368 -10.04 4.46 -18.18
N GLU A 369 -10.98 4.94 -19.01
CA GLU A 369 -12.41 4.97 -18.65
C GLU A 369 -12.98 3.58 -18.37
N LEU A 370 -12.58 2.57 -19.14
CA LEU A 370 -13.01 1.19 -18.95
C LEU A 370 -12.44 0.61 -17.64
N GLN A 371 -11.18 0.90 -17.33
CA GLN A 371 -10.52 0.46 -16.10
C GLN A 371 -11.21 1.05 -14.86
N LEU A 372 -11.51 2.36 -14.86
CA LEU A 372 -12.24 3.01 -13.76
C LEU A 372 -13.63 2.40 -13.55
N LYS A 373 -14.38 2.18 -14.64
CA LYS A 373 -15.70 1.52 -14.58
C LYS A 373 -15.60 0.09 -14.05
N PHE A 374 -14.56 -0.65 -14.46
CA PHE A 374 -14.30 -1.99 -13.95
C PHE A 374 -14.00 -1.98 -12.45
N GLN A 375 -13.12 -1.07 -11.98
CA GLN A 375 -12.78 -0.95 -10.55
C GLN A 375 -14.02 -0.65 -9.70
N SER A 376 -14.84 0.32 -10.12
CA SER A 376 -16.11 0.63 -9.43
C SER A 376 -17.04 -0.58 -9.36
N ARG A 377 -17.31 -1.25 -10.50
CA ARG A 377 -18.18 -2.45 -10.52
C ARG A 377 -17.58 -3.63 -9.75
N GLN A 378 -16.27 -3.81 -9.78
CA GLN A 378 -15.60 -4.85 -9.01
C GLN A 378 -15.77 -4.60 -7.51
N SER A 379 -15.57 -3.36 -7.06
CA SER A 379 -15.77 -2.97 -5.65
C SER A 379 -17.22 -3.17 -5.21
N GLU A 380 -18.20 -2.84 -6.06
CA GLU A 380 -19.62 -3.13 -5.80
C GLU A 380 -19.88 -4.62 -5.61
N ILE A 381 -19.30 -5.47 -6.46
CA ILE A 381 -19.42 -6.93 -6.31
C ILE A 381 -18.79 -7.37 -4.99
N VAL A 382 -17.54 -6.98 -4.72
CA VAL A 382 -16.83 -7.35 -3.48
C VAL A 382 -17.64 -6.97 -2.24
N ASN A 383 -18.21 -5.77 -2.20
CA ASN A 383 -19.01 -5.29 -1.06
C ASN A 383 -20.30 -6.09 -0.83
N GLN A 384 -20.82 -6.81 -1.84
CA GLN A 384 -21.99 -7.70 -1.67
C GLN A 384 -21.64 -8.99 -0.91
N TYR A 385 -20.37 -9.42 -0.95
CA TYR A 385 -19.91 -10.67 -0.36
C TYR A 385 -19.04 -10.45 0.88
N ILE A 386 -18.19 -9.43 0.86
CA ILE A 386 -17.36 -8.97 1.98
C ILE A 386 -17.98 -7.68 2.53
N ARG A 387 -18.72 -7.83 3.63
CA ARG A 387 -19.44 -6.72 4.28
C ARG A 387 -18.46 -5.74 4.93
N GLY A 388 -18.32 -4.56 4.33
CA GLY A 388 -17.42 -3.49 4.80
C GLY A 388 -17.72 -3.02 6.23
N ASP A 389 -19.00 -2.98 6.60
CA ASP A 389 -19.51 -2.62 7.92
C ASP A 389 -19.25 -3.69 8.99
N GLU A 390 -18.75 -4.87 8.63
CA GLU A 390 -18.45 -5.96 9.55
C GLU A 390 -16.96 -6.31 9.67
N ARG A 391 -16.08 -5.62 8.94
CA ARG A 391 -14.62 -5.85 8.97
C ARG A 391 -13.87 -4.69 9.61
N SER A 392 -12.66 -4.94 10.08
CA SER A 392 -11.73 -3.92 10.58
C SER A 392 -10.39 -4.06 9.86
N PHE A 393 -9.43 -3.19 10.18
CA PHE A 393 -8.06 -3.34 9.72
C PHE A 393 -7.08 -2.92 10.80
N THR A 394 -5.80 -3.20 10.58
CA THR A 394 -4.71 -2.56 11.31
C THR A 394 -3.55 -2.29 10.39
N ILE A 395 -2.84 -1.22 10.63
CA ILE A 395 -1.62 -0.86 9.94
C ILE A 395 -0.56 -0.42 10.96
N ILE A 396 0.65 -0.94 10.79
CA ILE A 396 1.84 -0.59 11.59
C ILE A 396 3.02 -0.51 10.65
N ALA A 397 3.92 0.45 10.84
CA ALA A 397 5.09 0.64 9.97
C ALA A 397 6.42 0.50 10.72
N TYR A 398 7.42 -0.04 10.03
CA TYR A 398 8.80 -0.18 10.53
C TYR A 398 9.83 0.24 9.48
N PRO A 399 11.00 0.74 9.89
CA PRO A 399 12.02 1.16 8.95
C PRO A 399 12.72 -0.06 8.31
N VAL A 400 13.26 0.12 7.10
CA VAL A 400 14.22 -0.81 6.47
C VAL A 400 15.66 -0.30 6.55
N PRO A 401 16.67 -1.16 6.38
CA PRO A 401 18.09 -0.79 6.44
C PRO A 401 18.52 0.39 5.57
N GLU A 402 17.88 0.63 4.42
CA GLU A 402 18.09 1.82 3.58
C GLU A 402 17.85 3.17 4.30
N ILE A 403 17.19 3.16 5.47
CA ILE A 403 16.95 4.38 6.23
C ILE A 403 18.25 5.09 6.64
N GLY A 404 19.33 4.33 6.87
CA GLY A 404 20.67 4.86 7.12
C GLY A 404 21.54 3.98 8.03
N GLU A 405 22.77 4.44 8.29
CA GLU A 405 23.77 3.68 9.06
C GLU A 405 23.30 3.30 10.48
N ARG A 406 22.51 4.18 11.12
CA ARG A 406 21.91 3.98 12.46
C ARG A 406 20.63 3.14 12.45
N TYR A 407 20.43 2.31 11.42
CA TYR A 407 19.22 1.51 11.22
C TYR A 407 18.71 0.80 12.49
N GLU A 408 19.57 0.08 13.21
CA GLU A 408 19.16 -0.71 14.39
C GLU A 408 18.66 0.19 15.53
N GLU A 409 19.34 1.32 15.78
CA GLU A 409 18.90 2.32 16.76
C GLU A 409 17.57 2.97 16.36
N ILE A 410 17.39 3.24 15.06
CA ILE A 410 16.13 3.80 14.54
C ILE A 410 15.02 2.76 14.65
N PHE A 411 15.28 1.50 14.31
CA PHE A 411 14.31 0.41 14.41
C PHE A 411 13.84 0.22 15.85
N ASP A 412 14.77 0.20 16.81
CA ASP A 412 14.45 0.07 18.24
C ASP A 412 13.65 1.26 18.76
N GLU A 413 13.95 2.47 18.29
CA GLU A 413 13.17 3.67 18.61
C GLU A 413 11.75 3.59 18.02
N ILE A 414 11.59 3.06 16.81
CA ILE A 414 10.28 2.86 16.19
C ILE A 414 9.49 1.76 16.92
N ILE A 415 10.13 0.69 17.41
CA ILE A 415 9.48 -0.25 18.32
C ILE A 415 8.96 0.49 19.56
N ARG A 416 9.76 1.38 20.16
CA ARG A 416 9.35 2.16 21.32
C ARG A 416 8.15 3.06 21.01
N ILE A 417 8.18 3.76 19.88
CA ILE A 417 7.08 4.63 19.41
C ILE A 417 5.80 3.83 19.15
N ASN A 418 5.90 2.69 18.47
CA ASN A 418 4.76 1.82 18.20
C ASN A 418 4.18 1.20 19.48
N THR A 419 4.98 1.08 20.55
CA THR A 419 4.59 0.41 21.80
C THR A 419 4.37 1.37 22.97
N LEU A 420 4.16 2.67 22.69
CA LEU A 420 3.81 3.68 23.70
C LEU A 420 2.53 3.28 24.46
N ASP A 421 2.42 3.71 25.72
CA ASP A 421 1.29 3.38 26.57
C ASP A 421 0.01 4.06 26.09
N VAL A 422 -0.86 3.26 25.48
CA VAL A 422 -2.15 3.69 24.94
C VAL A 422 -3.01 4.38 26.00
N LYS A 423 -2.95 3.97 27.28
CA LYS A 423 -3.78 4.57 28.34
C LYS A 423 -3.32 5.98 28.71
N VAL A 424 -2.03 6.26 28.60
CA VAL A 424 -1.49 7.61 28.77
C VAL A 424 -1.99 8.50 27.65
N TYR A 425 -1.85 8.07 26.40
CA TYR A 425 -2.30 8.82 25.23
C TYR A 425 -3.82 9.03 25.23
N GLU A 426 -4.62 7.99 25.53
CA GLU A 426 -6.08 8.07 25.66
C GLU A 426 -6.50 9.18 26.63
N SER A 427 -5.83 9.28 27.79
CA SER A 427 -6.14 10.26 28.83
C SER A 427 -5.79 11.69 28.40
N VAL A 428 -4.63 11.86 27.76
CA VAL A 428 -4.16 13.17 27.27
C VAL A 428 -5.03 13.67 26.11
N GLN A 429 -5.31 12.78 25.16
CA GLN A 429 -6.19 13.05 24.02
C GLN A 429 -7.60 13.39 24.50
N GLN A 430 -8.12 12.69 25.52
CA GLN A 430 -9.41 13.03 26.10
C GLN A 430 -9.41 14.43 26.73
N ALA A 431 -8.34 14.85 27.42
CA ALA A 431 -8.26 16.20 27.97
C ALA A 431 -8.30 17.27 26.85
N LEU A 432 -7.63 17.02 25.72
CA LEU A 432 -7.72 17.88 24.53
C LEU A 432 -9.15 17.91 23.96
N ILE A 433 -9.78 16.76 23.80
CA ILE A 433 -11.15 16.63 23.28
C ILE A 433 -12.15 17.36 24.18
N ASP A 434 -12.06 17.18 25.50
CA ASP A 434 -12.94 17.85 26.46
C ASP A 434 -12.82 19.38 26.39
N ALA A 435 -11.64 19.91 26.07
CA ALA A 435 -11.46 21.34 25.78
C ALA A 435 -12.02 21.74 24.42
N LEU A 436 -11.75 20.93 23.38
CA LEU A 436 -12.20 21.16 22.01
C LEU A 436 -13.72 21.13 21.86
N ASP A 437 -14.41 20.21 22.53
CA ASP A 437 -15.88 20.07 22.54
C ASP A 437 -16.62 21.30 23.10
N GLN A 438 -15.91 22.21 23.78
CA GLN A 438 -16.46 23.49 24.26
C GLN A 438 -16.40 24.61 23.20
N GLY A 439 -15.71 24.35 22.09
CA GLY A 439 -15.38 25.31 21.05
C GLY A 439 -16.48 25.60 20.04
N GLU A 440 -16.43 26.81 19.49
CA GLU A 440 -17.06 27.16 18.21
C GLU A 440 -16.07 26.93 17.07
N TYR A 441 -14.81 27.33 17.25
CA TYR A 441 -13.73 27.11 16.28
C TYR A 441 -12.38 26.95 16.97
N VAL A 442 -11.43 26.34 16.25
CA VAL A 442 -10.01 26.30 16.62
C VAL A 442 -9.27 27.37 15.83
N HIS A 443 -8.43 28.16 16.52
CA HIS A 443 -7.53 29.13 15.92
C HIS A 443 -6.09 28.61 15.94
N ILE A 444 -5.53 28.42 14.74
CA ILE A 444 -4.16 27.95 14.53
C ILE A 444 -3.33 29.11 14.00
N LEU A 445 -2.24 29.42 14.71
CA LEU A 445 -1.27 30.46 14.35
C LEU A 445 0.12 29.87 14.18
N GLY A 446 0.72 30.17 13.04
CA GLY A 446 2.13 29.93 12.74
C GLY A 446 3.06 30.89 13.50
N GLY A 447 4.29 30.43 13.72
CA GLY A 447 5.40 31.15 14.31
C GLY A 447 6.69 30.86 13.54
N ASN A 448 7.80 31.52 13.92
CA ASN A 448 9.13 31.23 13.35
C ASN A 448 9.21 31.27 11.80
N GLY A 449 8.46 32.18 11.17
CA GLY A 449 8.41 32.35 9.71
C GLY A 449 7.25 31.62 9.04
N ASN A 450 6.57 30.73 9.76
CA ASN A 450 5.32 30.13 9.31
C ASN A 450 4.18 31.18 9.33
N ARG A 451 3.41 31.24 8.25
CA ARG A 451 2.37 32.26 8.00
C ARG A 451 0.95 31.75 8.25
N THR A 452 0.79 30.58 8.86
CA THR A 452 -0.52 30.01 9.16
C THR A 452 -1.32 30.96 10.04
N ASP A 453 -2.54 31.28 9.60
CA ASP A 453 -3.58 31.93 10.39
C ASP A 453 -4.89 31.35 9.90
N LEU A 454 -5.32 30.27 10.56
CA LEU A 454 -6.42 29.43 10.12
C LEU A 454 -7.44 29.28 11.25
N ARG A 455 -8.72 29.48 10.90
CA ARG A 455 -9.86 29.19 11.76
C ARG A 455 -10.60 27.99 11.22
N VAL A 456 -10.70 26.94 12.03
CA VAL A 456 -11.41 25.70 11.69
C VAL A 456 -12.65 25.58 12.56
N GLN A 457 -13.83 25.51 11.94
CA GLN A 457 -15.10 25.43 12.64
C GLN A 457 -15.38 24.02 13.15
N ILE A 458 -15.85 23.95 14.39
CA ILE A 458 -16.16 22.70 15.08
C ILE A 458 -17.65 22.38 14.90
N HIS A 459 -17.97 21.09 14.80
CA HIS A 459 -19.36 20.64 14.74
C HIS A 459 -20.11 20.99 16.04
N GLU A 460 -21.31 21.55 15.90
CA GLU A 460 -22.14 21.87 17.07
C GLU A 460 -22.68 20.59 17.73
N LEU A 461 -22.34 20.41 19.01
CA LEU A 461 -22.87 19.33 19.84
C LEU A 461 -24.28 19.68 20.36
N LYS A 462 -25.23 18.76 20.17
CA LYS A 462 -26.59 18.88 20.68
C LYS A 462 -26.71 18.35 22.10
N ASP A 463 -26.00 17.27 22.41
CA ASP A 463 -25.92 16.66 23.75
C ASP A 463 -24.44 16.39 24.12
N PRO A 464 -23.71 17.36 24.70
CA PRO A 464 -22.30 17.21 25.08
C PRO A 464 -22.02 16.08 26.09
N GLY A 465 -23.05 15.54 26.75
CA GLY A 465 -22.93 14.37 27.63
C GLY A 465 -22.95 13.03 26.88
N LYS A 466 -23.30 13.02 25.59
CA LYS A 466 -23.39 11.81 24.76
C LYS A 466 -22.71 11.94 23.40
N GLU A 467 -22.37 13.14 22.98
CA GLU A 467 -21.80 13.45 21.66
C GLU A 467 -20.43 14.13 21.84
N THR A 468 -19.52 13.88 20.90
CA THR A 468 -18.20 14.51 20.79
C THR A 468 -17.98 14.94 19.34
N ALA A 469 -17.28 16.05 19.14
CA ALA A 469 -16.90 16.51 17.81
C ALA A 469 -15.58 15.88 17.35
N PHE A 470 -14.75 15.41 18.28
CA PHE A 470 -13.44 14.86 17.98
C PHE A 470 -13.35 13.37 18.32
N GLU A 471 -12.64 12.63 17.48
CA GLU A 471 -12.28 11.23 17.71
C GLU A 471 -10.97 11.14 18.49
N ASN A 472 -10.95 10.24 19.48
CA ASN A 472 -9.77 9.90 20.26
C ASN A 472 -9.03 8.75 19.57
N CYS A 473 -8.10 9.08 18.67
CA CYS A 473 -7.35 8.09 17.90
C CYS A 473 -6.19 7.55 18.74
N VAL A 474 -6.53 6.50 19.48
CA VAL A 474 -5.57 5.59 20.12
C VAL A 474 -5.07 4.56 19.10
N ALA A 475 -4.09 3.72 19.45
CA ALA A 475 -3.52 2.71 18.55
C ALA A 475 -4.49 1.53 18.25
N ASP A 476 -5.72 1.81 17.81
CA ASP A 476 -6.83 0.87 17.60
C ASP A 476 -7.03 0.44 16.13
N VAL A 477 -6.43 1.13 15.17
CA VAL A 477 -6.30 0.69 13.76
C VAL A 477 -5.01 1.20 13.13
N ASN A 478 -4.62 2.43 13.47
CA ASN A 478 -3.40 3.08 12.99
C ASN A 478 -2.37 3.09 14.13
N ILE A 479 -1.21 2.45 13.90
CA ILE A 479 -0.15 2.33 14.91
C ILE A 479 1.09 3.06 14.37
N PRO A 480 1.66 4.03 15.12
CA PRO A 480 1.45 4.33 16.54
C PRO A 480 0.19 5.14 16.86
N ALA A 481 -0.19 5.20 18.15
CA ALA A 481 -1.17 6.19 18.62
C ALA A 481 -0.64 7.61 18.41
N GLY A 482 -1.54 8.60 18.33
CA GLY A 482 -1.07 9.97 18.51
C GLY A 482 -1.82 11.09 17.84
N GLU A 483 -3.16 11.08 17.76
CA GLU A 483 -3.90 12.26 17.29
C GLU A 483 -5.31 12.37 17.88
N VAL A 484 -5.87 13.57 17.84
CA VAL A 484 -7.32 13.80 17.97
C VAL A 484 -7.78 14.49 16.70
N PHE A 485 -8.85 14.02 16.07
CA PHE A 485 -9.26 14.51 14.75
C PHE A 485 -10.77 14.70 14.62
N THR A 486 -11.19 15.47 13.62
CA THR A 486 -12.60 15.74 13.29
C THR A 486 -12.77 15.94 11.79
N SER A 487 -13.97 15.65 11.24
CA SER A 487 -14.39 16.31 10.00
C SER A 487 -14.89 17.72 10.32
N PRO A 488 -14.24 18.79 9.84
CA PRO A 488 -14.61 20.15 10.21
C PRO A 488 -15.89 20.61 9.50
N VAL A 489 -16.56 21.61 10.09
CA VAL A 489 -17.62 22.34 9.38
C VAL A 489 -16.94 23.24 8.35
N LEU A 490 -17.35 23.15 7.07
CA LEU A 490 -16.73 23.94 6.01
C LEU A 490 -17.12 25.43 6.14
N GLU A 491 -18.41 25.72 6.32
CA GLU A 491 -18.91 27.08 6.47
C GLU A 491 -18.27 27.77 7.68
N GLY A 492 -17.60 28.91 7.45
CA GLY A 492 -16.89 29.64 8.50
C GLY A 492 -15.45 29.18 8.76
N THR A 493 -15.00 28.07 8.16
CA THR A 493 -13.59 27.67 8.15
C THR A 493 -12.83 28.51 7.13
N ASN A 494 -11.90 29.35 7.56
CA ASN A 494 -11.24 30.34 6.71
C ASN A 494 -9.81 30.63 7.19
N GLY A 495 -8.94 30.96 6.25
CA GLY A 495 -7.60 31.44 6.55
C GLY A 495 -6.53 30.82 5.66
N VAL A 496 -5.28 30.93 6.10
CA VAL A 496 -4.11 30.42 5.37
C VAL A 496 -3.48 29.29 6.17
N LEU A 497 -3.27 28.16 5.52
CA LEU A 497 -2.37 27.10 5.95
C LEU A 497 -1.03 27.29 5.24
N HIS A 498 0.06 27.32 5.99
CA HIS A 498 1.41 27.47 5.47
C HIS A 498 2.32 26.43 6.12
N VAL A 499 3.21 25.82 5.34
CA VAL A 499 4.25 24.91 5.82
C VAL A 499 5.56 25.21 5.11
N SER A 500 6.65 25.40 5.86
CA SER A 500 7.93 25.79 5.27
C SER A 500 8.51 24.71 4.35
N LYS A 501 8.36 23.44 4.72
CA LYS A 501 8.78 22.27 3.96
C LYS A 501 7.96 21.05 4.38
N VAL A 502 7.41 20.32 3.41
CA VAL A 502 6.67 19.07 3.64
C VAL A 502 6.91 18.09 2.50
N TYR A 503 6.82 16.79 2.78
CA TYR A 503 6.86 15.74 1.77
C TYR A 503 5.50 15.05 1.71
N LEU A 504 4.87 15.03 0.55
CA LEU A 504 3.56 14.44 0.31
C LEU A 504 3.67 13.54 -0.92
N HIS A 505 3.29 12.26 -0.81
CA HIS A 505 3.38 11.30 -1.91
C HIS A 505 4.78 11.24 -2.59
N GLU A 506 5.85 11.17 -1.78
CA GLU A 506 7.26 11.17 -2.23
C GLU A 506 7.72 12.48 -2.91
N LEU A 507 6.86 13.50 -2.97
CA LEU A 507 7.14 14.80 -3.56
C LEU A 507 7.40 15.84 -2.47
N GLN A 508 8.49 16.60 -2.62
CA GLN A 508 8.80 17.72 -1.72
C GLN A 508 8.03 18.97 -2.13
N TYR A 509 7.46 19.66 -1.15
CA TYR A 509 6.90 21.01 -1.29
C TYR A 509 7.68 21.97 -0.40
N ARG A 510 8.12 23.09 -0.97
CA ARG A 510 8.79 24.18 -0.24
C ARG A 510 7.84 25.36 -0.14
N ASP A 511 7.77 26.03 1.00
CA ASP A 511 6.91 27.19 1.24
C ASP A 511 5.45 26.95 0.78
N LEU A 512 4.90 25.78 1.08
CA LEU A 512 3.55 25.39 0.66
C LEU A 512 2.53 26.29 1.36
N GLU A 513 1.63 26.91 0.60
CA GLU A 513 0.59 27.80 1.10
C GLU A 513 -0.75 27.45 0.47
N ILE A 514 -1.79 27.26 1.28
CA ILE A 514 -3.16 26.98 0.86
C ILE A 514 -4.09 27.94 1.58
N THR A 515 -4.90 28.68 0.81
CA THR A 515 -5.91 29.59 1.35
C THR A 515 -7.28 28.92 1.29
N PHE A 516 -7.99 28.90 2.43
CA PHE A 516 -9.34 28.37 2.56
C PHE A 516 -10.37 29.48 2.67
N ALA A 517 -11.47 29.32 1.93
CA ALA A 517 -12.68 30.14 2.07
C ALA A 517 -13.89 29.22 2.24
N ASN A 518 -14.54 29.29 3.41
CA ASN A 518 -15.60 28.36 3.83
C ASN A 518 -15.19 26.89 3.60
N GLY A 519 -14.01 26.53 4.11
CA GLY A 519 -13.50 25.16 4.08
C GLY A 519 -13.10 24.66 2.70
N MET A 520 -13.24 25.45 1.63
CA MET A 520 -12.81 25.08 0.27
C MET A 520 -11.49 25.78 -0.07
N ILE A 521 -10.61 25.10 -0.82
CA ILE A 521 -9.40 25.71 -1.36
C ILE A 521 -9.78 26.84 -2.32
N ALA A 522 -9.39 28.07 -1.98
CA ALA A 522 -9.65 29.29 -2.75
C ALA A 522 -8.42 29.75 -3.55
N ASP A 523 -7.22 29.55 -3.01
CA ASP A 523 -5.95 29.78 -3.70
C ASP A 523 -4.85 28.90 -3.10
N TYR A 524 -3.75 28.71 -3.83
CA TYR A 524 -2.61 27.93 -3.39
C TYR A 524 -1.32 28.34 -4.11
N ASN A 525 -0.17 28.12 -3.47
CA ASN A 525 1.14 28.32 -4.07
C ASN A 525 2.22 27.51 -3.34
N CYS A 526 3.39 27.39 -3.94
CA CYS A 526 4.62 26.90 -3.30
C CYS A 526 5.86 27.60 -3.87
N GLY A 527 7.03 27.28 -3.33
CA GLY A 527 8.36 27.78 -3.73
C GLY A 527 9.23 26.70 -4.37
N ASN A 528 8.64 25.74 -5.10
CA ASN A 528 9.39 24.68 -5.77
C ASN A 528 10.13 25.17 -7.02
N PHE A 529 9.53 26.09 -7.77
CA PHE A 529 10.01 26.64 -9.03
C PHE A 529 10.03 28.18 -8.99
N ASP A 530 10.81 28.80 -9.87
CA ASP A 530 10.94 30.27 -9.94
C ASP A 530 9.65 30.96 -10.41
N ARG A 531 8.82 30.26 -11.19
CA ARG A 531 7.59 30.81 -11.77
C ARG A 531 6.37 30.30 -11.00
N GLU A 532 5.58 31.23 -10.48
CA GLU A 532 4.33 30.94 -9.74
C GLU A 532 3.38 30.01 -10.51
N LEU A 533 3.27 30.19 -11.83
CA LEU A 533 2.42 29.32 -12.65
C LEU A 533 2.82 27.84 -12.56
N GLU A 534 4.13 27.56 -12.52
CA GLU A 534 4.67 26.20 -12.43
C GLU A 534 4.43 25.61 -11.03
N ASN A 535 4.53 26.44 -9.99
CA ASN A 535 4.19 26.05 -8.62
C ASN A 535 2.70 25.69 -8.47
N LYS A 536 1.81 26.49 -9.06
CA LYS A 536 0.37 26.20 -9.06
C LYS A 536 0.06 24.94 -9.86
N GLU A 537 0.68 24.75 -11.03
CA GLU A 537 0.49 23.53 -11.81
C GLU A 537 0.96 22.28 -11.05
N TYR A 538 2.10 22.37 -10.36
CA TYR A 538 2.62 21.30 -9.52
C TYR A 538 1.65 20.89 -8.40
N ILE A 539 1.07 21.86 -7.68
CA ILE A 539 0.06 21.60 -6.65
C ILE A 539 -1.24 21.06 -7.27
N ARG A 540 -1.68 21.62 -8.41
CA ARG A 540 -2.90 21.17 -9.10
C ARG A 540 -2.82 19.70 -9.48
N ASP A 541 -1.68 19.27 -10.00
CA ASP A 541 -1.52 17.92 -10.53
C ASP A 541 -1.34 16.88 -9.41
N ASN A 542 -0.72 17.25 -8.28
CA ASN A 542 -0.28 16.30 -7.26
C ASN A 542 -1.03 16.37 -5.92
N ILE A 543 -1.60 17.52 -5.54
CA ILE A 543 -2.43 17.67 -4.32
C ILE A 543 -3.91 17.74 -4.70
N LEU A 544 -4.27 18.56 -5.71
CA LEU A 544 -5.67 18.67 -6.12
C LEU A 544 -6.10 17.53 -7.06
N HIS A 545 -5.18 16.67 -7.50
CA HIS A 545 -5.45 15.60 -8.47
C HIS A 545 -6.25 16.08 -9.70
N LYS A 546 -5.94 17.30 -10.17
CA LYS A 546 -6.60 17.98 -11.29
C LYS A 546 -8.06 18.40 -11.05
N HIS A 547 -8.55 18.31 -9.82
CA HIS A 547 -9.80 18.95 -9.42
C HIS A 547 -9.65 20.47 -9.36
N ALA A 548 -10.75 21.20 -9.51
CA ALA A 548 -10.75 22.66 -9.49
C ALA A 548 -10.50 23.22 -8.08
N THR A 549 -10.96 22.50 -7.06
CA THR A 549 -10.83 22.80 -5.63
C THR A 549 -11.08 21.51 -4.85
N LEU A 550 -10.66 21.49 -3.58
CA LEU A 550 -10.95 20.42 -2.62
C LEU A 550 -11.46 21.04 -1.31
N PRO A 551 -12.31 20.32 -0.55
CA PRO A 551 -12.66 20.73 0.81
C PRO A 551 -11.53 20.39 1.81
N LEU A 552 -11.55 21.03 2.98
CA LEU A 552 -10.83 20.59 4.16
C LEU A 552 -11.61 19.42 4.78
N GLY A 553 -11.16 18.19 4.48
CA GLY A 553 -11.82 16.95 4.88
C GLY A 553 -11.58 16.58 6.34
N GLU A 554 -10.42 16.95 6.88
CA GLU A 554 -10.00 16.66 8.26
C GLU A 554 -9.25 17.82 8.88
N PHE A 555 -9.43 18.00 10.18
CA PHE A 555 -8.51 18.73 11.04
C PHE A 555 -8.14 17.85 12.23
N ALA A 556 -6.86 17.81 12.56
CA ALA A 556 -6.35 17.01 13.66
C ALA A 556 -5.20 17.68 14.40
N ILE A 557 -5.00 17.25 15.65
CA ILE A 557 -3.85 17.62 16.47
C ILE A 557 -3.07 16.35 16.78
N GLY A 558 -1.96 16.15 16.07
CA GLY A 558 -0.97 15.14 16.42
C GLY A 558 -0.41 15.40 17.82
N THR A 559 -0.22 14.32 18.57
CA THR A 559 0.23 14.28 19.98
C THR A 559 1.47 13.40 20.16
N ASN A 560 2.01 12.81 19.09
CA ASN A 560 3.19 11.94 19.16
C ASN A 560 4.49 12.76 19.06
N THR A 561 4.74 13.57 20.08
CA THR A 561 5.97 14.37 20.25
C THR A 561 7.22 13.48 20.30
N THR A 562 7.07 12.26 20.80
CA THR A 562 8.11 11.23 20.80
C THR A 562 8.58 10.89 19.39
N ALA A 563 7.65 10.60 18.46
CA ALA A 563 7.96 10.34 17.06
C ALA A 563 8.60 11.56 16.40
N TYR A 564 8.09 12.77 16.70
CA TYR A 564 8.64 14.01 16.16
C TYR A 564 10.11 14.23 16.57
N VAL A 565 10.44 14.07 17.86
CA VAL A 565 11.81 14.23 18.35
C VAL A 565 12.72 13.13 17.82
N ALA A 566 12.24 11.88 17.72
CA ALA A 566 12.99 10.79 17.12
C ALA A 566 13.33 11.08 15.65
N ALA A 567 12.34 11.52 14.86
CA ALA A 567 12.53 11.86 13.45
C ALA A 567 13.64 12.90 13.27
N LYS A 568 13.62 13.96 14.09
CA LYS A 568 14.68 14.99 14.13
C LYS A 568 16.04 14.48 14.57
N LYS A 569 16.09 13.70 15.65
CA LYS A 569 17.34 13.13 16.19
C LYS A 569 18.06 12.29 15.13
N TYR A 570 17.30 11.57 14.32
CA TYR A 570 17.85 10.70 13.29
C TYR A 570 17.97 11.34 11.92
N GLY A 571 17.30 12.47 11.66
CA GLY A 571 17.30 13.16 10.37
C GLY A 571 16.49 12.39 9.32
N ILE A 572 15.35 11.84 9.72
CA ILE A 572 14.52 10.93 8.92
C ILE A 572 13.10 11.46 8.69
N GLU A 573 12.85 12.74 8.95
CA GLU A 573 11.54 13.38 8.82
C GLU A 573 10.94 13.17 7.41
N GLU A 574 11.77 13.26 6.38
CA GLU A 574 11.36 13.07 4.98
C GLU A 574 11.13 11.62 4.57
N LYS A 575 11.56 10.68 5.42
CA LYS A 575 11.43 9.25 5.20
C LYS A 575 10.28 8.63 6.01
N MET A 576 9.66 9.40 6.91
CA MET A 576 8.54 8.91 7.71
C MET A 576 7.31 8.69 6.81
N PRO A 577 6.62 7.54 6.95
CA PRO A 577 5.37 7.32 6.25
C PRO A 577 4.31 8.26 6.81
N ILE A 578 3.30 8.60 5.99
CA ILE A 578 2.20 9.49 6.39
C ILE A 578 1.56 9.01 7.71
N LEU A 579 1.37 7.70 7.85
CA LEU A 579 0.90 7.03 9.08
C LEU A 579 1.58 7.50 10.37
N ILE A 580 2.88 7.81 10.33
CA ILE A 580 3.64 8.32 11.48
C ILE A 580 3.72 9.85 11.43
N ALA A 581 3.94 10.43 10.25
CA ALA A 581 4.16 11.86 10.07
C ALA A 581 2.96 12.71 10.49
N GLU A 582 1.73 12.26 10.21
CA GLU A 582 0.49 12.95 10.62
C GLU A 582 0.39 13.12 12.14
N LYS A 583 0.95 12.18 12.92
CA LYS A 583 0.93 12.20 14.39
C LYS A 583 1.97 13.13 15.01
N MET A 584 2.84 13.73 14.20
CA MET A 584 3.99 14.54 14.63
C MET A 584 3.71 16.05 14.70
N GLY A 585 2.45 16.48 14.54
CA GLY A 585 2.03 17.88 14.62
C GLY A 585 0.53 18.03 14.30
N PRO A 586 -0.06 19.23 14.33
CA PRO A 586 -1.38 19.44 13.78
C PRO A 586 -1.35 19.25 12.26
N HIS A 587 -2.34 18.54 11.73
CA HIS A 587 -2.47 18.28 10.30
C HIS A 587 -3.85 18.58 9.77
N PHE A 588 -3.90 18.78 8.46
CA PHE A 588 -5.04 19.25 7.71
C PHE A 588 -5.15 18.43 6.43
N ALA A 589 -6.21 17.62 6.31
CA ALA A 589 -6.42 16.83 5.11
C ALA A 589 -7.23 17.63 4.08
N VAL A 590 -6.67 17.80 2.88
CA VAL A 590 -7.43 18.29 1.73
C VAL A 590 -8.00 17.13 0.94
N GLY A 591 -9.29 17.22 0.56
CA GLY A 591 -10.01 16.13 -0.09
C GLY A 591 -11.15 15.58 0.77
N ASP A 592 -11.42 14.29 0.64
CA ASP A 592 -12.56 13.65 1.27
C ASP A 592 -12.39 13.56 2.80
N THR A 593 -13.49 13.40 3.53
CA THR A 593 -13.46 13.20 5.00
C THR A 593 -12.79 11.86 5.34
N CYS A 594 -12.13 11.77 6.49
CA CYS A 594 -11.59 10.52 7.06
C CYS A 594 -12.66 9.45 7.33
N TYR A 595 -13.94 9.84 7.35
CA TYR A 595 -15.08 8.92 7.43
C TYR A 595 -15.69 8.55 6.08
N SER A 596 -15.02 8.84 4.95
CA SER A 596 -15.53 8.52 3.62
C SER A 596 -16.08 7.10 3.54
N TRP A 597 -17.33 6.96 3.09
CA TRP A 597 -18.10 5.70 3.03
C TRP A 597 -18.51 5.08 4.36
N SER A 598 -18.13 5.70 5.48
CA SER A 598 -18.42 5.26 6.84
C SER A 598 -19.15 6.34 7.66
N GLU A 599 -19.57 7.44 7.05
CA GLU A 599 -20.15 8.59 7.76
C GLU A 599 -21.48 8.24 8.44
N ASP A 600 -22.23 7.28 7.89
CA ASP A 600 -23.48 6.81 8.49
C ASP A 600 -23.27 5.74 9.59
N VAL A 601 -22.03 5.28 9.80
CA VAL A 601 -21.67 4.29 10.85
C VAL A 601 -21.49 4.99 12.18
N LYS A 602 -22.18 4.53 13.23
CA LYS A 602 -22.00 5.06 14.59
C LYS A 602 -20.68 4.56 15.16
N VAL A 603 -19.81 5.49 15.52
CA VAL A 603 -18.53 5.26 16.17
C VAL A 603 -18.49 6.01 17.49
N TYR A 604 -17.72 5.49 18.45
CA TYR A 604 -17.73 5.97 19.83
C TYR A 604 -16.30 6.10 20.34
N ASN A 605 -16.01 7.18 21.06
CA ASN A 605 -14.78 7.33 21.80
C ASN A 605 -14.72 6.37 23.00
N PRO A 606 -13.53 6.13 23.59
CA PRO A 606 -13.36 5.31 24.79
C PRO A 606 -14.22 5.77 25.99
N ASP A 607 -14.54 7.06 26.07
CA ASP A 607 -15.44 7.64 27.08
C ASP A 607 -16.94 7.31 26.87
N GLY A 608 -17.27 6.69 25.72
CA GLY A 608 -18.61 6.27 25.34
C GLY A 608 -19.44 7.32 24.60
N LYS A 609 -18.90 8.51 24.31
CA LYS A 609 -19.58 9.53 23.51
C LYS A 609 -19.57 9.14 22.02
N GLU A 610 -20.69 9.38 21.33
CA GLU A 610 -20.83 9.20 19.88
C GLU A 610 -20.11 10.33 19.15
N ILE A 611 -19.24 9.97 18.20
CA ILE A 611 -18.60 10.97 17.34
C ILE A 611 -19.61 11.39 16.27
N VAL A 612 -19.97 12.67 16.26
CA VAL A 612 -21.02 13.20 15.37
C VAL A 612 -20.47 13.98 14.17
N ALA A 613 -19.22 14.45 14.26
CA ALA A 613 -18.57 15.24 13.21
C ALA A 613 -17.92 14.36 12.13
N LYS A 614 -18.76 13.68 11.34
CA LYS A 614 -18.32 12.77 10.26
C LYS A 614 -18.61 13.28 8.86
N ASP A 615 -19.59 14.16 8.75
CA ASP A 615 -20.06 14.76 7.50
C ASP A 615 -19.69 16.24 7.43
N ASN A 616 -19.52 16.74 6.22
CA ASN A 616 -19.43 18.16 5.93
C ASN A 616 -20.37 18.53 4.76
N SER A 617 -20.44 19.81 4.37
CA SER A 617 -21.40 20.26 3.34
C SER A 617 -21.11 19.71 1.94
N VAL A 618 -19.94 19.11 1.71
CA VAL A 618 -19.60 18.38 0.49
C VAL A 618 -19.90 16.89 0.62
N SER A 619 -19.42 16.21 1.66
CA SER A 619 -19.60 14.76 1.80
C SER A 619 -21.05 14.35 2.01
N ILE A 620 -21.89 15.23 2.59
CA ILE A 620 -23.33 14.99 2.75
C ILE A 620 -24.06 14.87 1.40
N LEU A 621 -23.50 15.43 0.33
CA LEU A 621 -24.05 15.34 -1.02
C LEU A 621 -24.13 13.88 -1.51
N ARG A 622 -23.46 12.92 -0.86
CA ARG A 622 -23.54 11.48 -1.19
C ARG A 622 -24.97 10.96 -1.13
N ARG A 623 -25.80 11.57 -0.28
CA ARG A 623 -27.22 11.22 -0.10
C ARG A 623 -28.08 11.65 -1.30
N GLU A 624 -27.57 12.58 -2.12
CA GLU A 624 -28.21 13.05 -3.34
C GLU A 624 -27.54 12.46 -4.59
N ASP A 625 -26.21 12.58 -4.67
CA ASP A 625 -25.37 12.14 -5.77
C ASP A 625 -23.94 11.89 -5.26
N VAL A 626 -23.59 10.62 -5.13
CA VAL A 626 -22.27 10.13 -4.69
C VAL A 626 -21.11 10.76 -5.47
N SER A 627 -21.31 11.04 -6.77
CA SER A 627 -20.24 11.63 -7.61
C SER A 627 -19.88 13.07 -7.24
N LYS A 628 -20.68 13.74 -6.40
CA LYS A 628 -20.43 15.10 -5.91
C LYS A 628 -19.80 15.15 -4.52
N ALA A 629 -19.70 14.00 -3.85
CA ALA A 629 -19.27 13.92 -2.46
C ALA A 629 -17.83 13.46 -2.29
N TYR A 630 -17.34 12.64 -3.22
CA TYR A 630 -16.03 12.00 -3.12
C TYR A 630 -15.14 12.33 -4.31
N TYR A 631 -13.99 12.93 -4.01
CA TYR A 631 -12.90 13.27 -4.92
C TYR A 631 -11.89 12.12 -5.05
N GLN A 632 -11.97 11.10 -4.19
CA GLN A 632 -11.06 9.94 -4.15
C GLN A 632 -9.61 10.33 -3.81
N CYS A 633 -9.46 11.38 -3.02
CA CYS A 633 -8.18 11.84 -2.48
C CYS A 633 -8.34 12.31 -1.04
N HIS A 634 -7.31 12.14 -0.24
CA HIS A 634 -7.19 12.62 1.12
C HIS A 634 -5.70 12.82 1.37
N THR A 635 -5.29 14.08 1.58
CA THR A 635 -3.86 14.43 1.67
C THR A 635 -3.57 15.23 2.92
N ASP A 636 -2.92 14.60 3.88
CA ASP A 636 -2.55 15.17 5.18
C ASP A 636 -1.35 16.10 5.11
N ILE A 637 -1.57 17.37 5.43
CA ILE A 637 -0.53 18.39 5.47
C ILE A 637 -0.25 18.75 6.93
N THR A 638 0.91 18.32 7.44
CA THR A 638 1.31 18.50 8.84
C THR A 638 2.16 19.75 9.04
N ILE A 639 1.85 20.57 10.05
CA ILE A 639 2.71 21.68 10.48
C ILE A 639 3.68 21.17 11.56
N PRO A 640 5.00 21.33 11.41
CA PRO A 640 5.95 20.98 12.47
C PRO A 640 5.71 21.77 13.77
N TYR A 641 5.91 21.14 14.93
CA TYR A 641 5.72 21.83 16.23
C TYR A 641 6.52 23.12 16.36
N GLU A 642 7.76 23.16 15.85
CA GLU A 642 8.62 24.36 15.91
C GLU A 642 8.08 25.56 15.10
N GLU A 643 7.17 25.31 14.16
CA GLU A 643 6.55 26.32 13.32
C GLU A 643 5.23 26.84 13.91
N LEU A 644 4.82 26.33 15.08
CA LEU A 644 3.57 26.74 15.74
C LEU A 644 3.82 27.83 16.78
N LYS A 645 3.03 28.89 16.70
CA LYS A 645 2.93 29.90 17.75
C LYS A 645 1.82 29.57 18.74
N LYS A 646 0.65 29.14 18.24
CA LYS A 646 -0.53 28.91 19.09
C LYS A 646 -1.53 27.98 18.42
N ILE A 647 -2.10 27.06 19.20
CA ILE A 647 -3.38 26.41 18.91
C ILE A 647 -4.29 26.70 20.10
N ALA A 648 -5.44 27.30 19.84
CA ALA A 648 -6.43 27.58 20.87
C ALA A 648 -7.83 27.28 20.37
N VAL A 649 -8.67 26.73 21.25
CA VAL A 649 -10.10 26.61 20.98
C VAL A 649 -10.81 27.84 21.54
N VAL A 650 -11.65 28.45 20.70
CA VAL A 650 -12.44 29.63 21.07
C VAL A 650 -13.88 29.19 21.27
N THR A 651 -14.40 29.40 22.48
CA THR A 651 -15.77 29.03 22.83
C THR A 651 -16.78 30.05 22.30
N ARG A 652 -18.06 29.70 22.35
CA ARG A 652 -19.17 30.60 21.96
C ARG A 652 -19.28 31.87 22.81
N THR A 653 -18.69 31.88 24.01
CA THR A 653 -18.64 33.08 24.87
C THR A 653 -17.45 33.97 24.53
N GLY A 654 -16.59 33.56 23.58
CA GLY A 654 -15.36 34.23 23.20
C GLY A 654 -14.19 33.96 24.14
N GLU A 655 -14.32 33.01 25.06
CA GLU A 655 -13.21 32.52 25.88
C GLU A 655 -12.24 31.72 25.01
N GLU A 656 -10.95 31.97 25.20
CA GLU A 656 -9.88 31.29 24.48
C GLU A 656 -9.17 30.31 25.41
N ILE A 657 -9.27 29.01 25.11
CA ILE A 657 -8.57 27.94 25.83
C ILE A 657 -7.35 27.53 25.00
N ILE A 658 -6.16 27.79 25.51
CA ILE A 658 -4.91 27.51 24.80
C ILE A 658 -4.56 26.04 24.98
N LEU A 659 -4.41 25.33 23.86
CA LEU A 659 -4.01 23.91 23.83
C LEU A 659 -2.49 23.79 23.68
N LEU A 660 -1.92 24.60 22.79
CA LEU A 660 -0.50 24.64 22.46
C LEU A 660 -0.02 26.10 22.36
N ALA A 661 1.15 26.38 22.91
CA ALA A 661 1.85 27.66 22.79
C ALA A 661 3.32 27.43 22.45
N ASP A 662 3.83 28.14 21.44
CA ASP A 662 5.24 28.09 21.00
C ASP A 662 5.79 26.65 20.83
N GLY A 663 5.01 25.78 20.16
CA GLY A 663 5.37 24.39 19.91
C GLY A 663 5.25 23.45 21.11
N ARG A 664 4.67 23.88 22.23
CA ARG A 664 4.52 23.09 23.47
C ARG A 664 3.07 22.99 23.91
N PHE A 665 2.67 21.81 24.38
CA PHE A 665 1.35 21.61 24.96
C PHE A 665 1.25 22.33 26.30
N VAL A 666 0.20 23.12 26.52
CA VAL A 666 0.03 23.94 27.75
C VAL A 666 -1.29 23.69 28.46
N LEU A 667 -2.17 22.87 27.87
CA LEU A 667 -3.44 22.48 28.50
C LEU A 667 -3.16 21.57 29.71
N PRO A 668 -3.77 21.79 30.88
CA PRO A 668 -3.63 20.88 32.01
C PRO A 668 -3.97 19.43 31.64
N GLY A 669 -3.09 18.50 32.01
CA GLY A 669 -3.25 17.08 31.68
C GLY A 669 -2.55 16.64 30.39
N THR A 670 -1.87 17.57 29.70
CA THR A 670 -1.08 17.29 28.48
C THR A 670 0.43 17.38 28.69
N ASP A 671 0.87 17.64 29.92
CA ASP A 671 2.27 17.91 30.28
C ASP A 671 3.24 16.79 29.85
N ILE A 672 2.80 15.54 29.91
CA ILE A 672 3.57 14.34 29.52
C ILE A 672 4.05 14.41 28.06
N LEU A 673 3.29 15.07 27.17
CA LEU A 673 3.69 15.22 25.77
C LEU A 673 4.94 16.09 25.63
N ASN A 674 5.24 16.95 26.60
CA ASN A 674 6.40 17.82 26.52
C ASN A 674 7.71 17.13 26.94
N GLU A 675 7.65 16.02 27.69
CA GLU A 675 8.84 15.30 28.19
C GLU A 675 9.76 14.85 27.05
N ALA A 676 9.21 14.51 25.88
CA ALA A 676 10.00 14.09 24.73
C ALA A 676 10.98 15.17 24.23
N PHE A 677 10.70 16.45 24.51
CA PHE A 677 11.54 17.56 24.04
C PHE A 677 12.55 18.05 25.08
N GLU A 678 12.53 17.49 26.29
CA GLU A 678 13.46 17.78 27.39
C GLU A 678 14.65 16.81 27.36
#